data_AF-A0A2R8FBD3-F1
#
_entry.id   AF-A0A2R8FBD3-F1
#
_cell.length_a   1.000
_cell.length_b   1.000
_cell.length_c   1.000
_cell.angle_alpha   90.00
_cell.angle_beta   90.00
_cell.angle_gamma   90.00
#
_symmetry.space_group_name_H-M   'P 1'
#
loop_
_entity.id
_entity.type
_entity.pdbx_description
1 polymer ?
#
loop_
_entity_poly.entity_id
_entity_poly.type
_entity_poly.pdbx_seq_one_letter_code
_entity_poly.pdbx_strand_id
1 'polypeptide(L)'
;MVSTPPSCPPPNKDNLYHLTTNPEDSLILRILRTIGYILLHIITLGLLLLIHYYKHHQVFRKEGLPTPPIIPRAPDKKTLETAKQLTEDKDDRKPSSPKKPTPTPPPIKKISPSPSIPSSPELSDKKILETDKQPGEDKDITPPAPPKKTTPPPIKKISPPPYQRQPEGVGSLNWMVNKAIMRDILPLSSQIIDPTTEEINPYFLASYPNQIKNEPGFFPLDTLKLLAHNPLIPSERRRIAKLALNQIEYLSANYYVVNVPGDGRCFYRSYVVGWLCALAKDSETNSNIFTEEAIRVRELSFASSSPENQALSIQVSTLLESCANYLTLEELYNKVILNPQNNAILVSFIQKLSTYTARRNIAMSVDEASARRIYVSDIEEALLPETLEFLVKKHSYNNLFLNLIAEPPLPSTNTKDQLLLLLGHLPALFLNDQELKTLDSQKQISRRQYELQVEQAFCKLSAVLNCSGWDIETFATRVKDNLPAIIKSQFTRFLQTIKDRRCKDTLPWSQTFSFFAFILTSPSTKLNKICKGFYLEIEGILNSMISAQSNLQDILEVSDRFKDYLKDDLENAWESNVTSSNMFSLLTMHDGLRLAQLLPSLKSLQIRVARLLKNLISASFENPPLSEQPEVLETTVNHLLSAIYTNTTWTSYWDQVCSSEILNLPLDPKIAPEKDSLYTSAARLLFFIFQHPLIETHPSTKQTVANLKMILLPLLQYAFKKVENQTKLKNLLNPILASIFLDAHKPSYPITTKDIQSFCVFFKIHPEIMILDPILELRCKNFANSMFPTFDLENQAKSLIKEIPDTHGNLWESFLKRMNTFSAQPLSDALCSSFLVFSFLENYPELLQKSSPITNKLQCFQKTALETFLEKEEQLIRILRPVFGLAAETLNNYSIFRRQMINHLLRKSDSTTAVFCHSAFRENLISYLLSLHSSNLASILDLVQDQAESSDVASMATVPLQQLAVCEAMFDSENTYNNIQSLAVSHGFLHSFSSEAEARIFLIHFSNHYGCLLPIPKTSQTEAPNNKTQDPNP
;
A
#
# COMPACT_ATOMS: atom_id res chain seq x y z
N MET A 1 -29.07 -20.81 18.35
CA MET A 1 -28.91 -19.48 17.75
C MET A 1 -28.03 -19.68 16.54
N VAL A 2 -28.61 -19.58 15.34
CA VAL A 2 -27.94 -19.89 14.06
C VAL A 2 -27.14 -18.65 13.65
N SER A 3 -25.82 -18.79 13.62
CA SER A 3 -24.88 -17.73 13.23
C SER A 3 -24.97 -17.48 11.72
N THR A 4 -25.12 -16.21 11.36
CA THR A 4 -24.86 -15.67 10.02
C THR A 4 -23.49 -16.17 9.50
N PRO A 5 -23.34 -16.39 8.19
CA PRO A 5 -22.05 -16.76 7.60
C PRO A 5 -20.98 -15.74 8.00
N PRO A 6 -19.69 -16.12 8.08
CA PRO A 6 -18.63 -15.18 8.37
C PRO A 6 -18.65 -14.08 7.31
N SER A 7 -19.00 -12.87 7.76
CA SER A 7 -18.89 -11.66 6.97
C SER A 7 -17.42 -11.46 6.61
N CYS A 8 -17.17 -11.00 5.38
CA CYS A 8 -15.93 -10.29 5.09
C CYS A 8 -15.68 -9.22 6.19
N PRO A 9 -14.41 -8.88 6.47
CA PRO A 9 -14.06 -7.95 7.55
C PRO A 9 -14.82 -6.60 7.47
N PRO A 10 -14.92 -5.85 8.59
CA PRO A 10 -15.99 -4.88 8.90
C PRO A 10 -16.16 -3.67 7.94
N PRO A 11 -17.30 -2.95 8.01
CA PRO A 11 -17.96 -2.17 6.93
C PRO A 11 -17.32 -0.83 6.52
N ASN A 12 -16.09 -0.51 6.93
CA ASN A 12 -15.52 0.82 6.63
C ASN A 12 -15.02 0.97 5.19
N LYS A 13 -15.44 0.10 4.26
CA LYS A 13 -15.02 0.05 2.87
C LYS A 13 -16.22 -0.16 1.95
N ASP A 14 -17.02 0.89 1.80
CA ASP A 14 -18.00 0.94 0.71
C ASP A 14 -17.24 1.06 -0.62
N ASN A 15 -17.05 -0.06 -1.32
CA ASN A 15 -16.25 -0.19 -2.55
C ASN A 15 -16.92 0.39 -3.81
N LEU A 16 -17.80 1.38 -3.65
CA LEU A 16 -18.40 2.19 -4.74
C LEU A 16 -17.97 3.67 -4.67
N TYR A 17 -17.05 4.01 -3.76
CA TYR A 17 -16.62 5.38 -3.43
C TYR A 17 -15.98 6.19 -4.58
N HIS A 18 -15.78 5.60 -5.77
CA HIS A 18 -15.18 6.27 -6.93
C HIS A 18 -16.18 6.77 -7.98
N LEU A 19 -17.49 6.54 -7.83
CA LEU A 19 -18.51 7.05 -8.77
C LEU A 19 -19.30 8.27 -8.27
N THR A 20 -19.08 8.71 -7.02
CA THR A 20 -19.62 9.97 -6.49
C THR A 20 -18.56 10.68 -5.66
N THR A 21 -18.41 12.00 -5.86
CA THR A 21 -17.39 12.86 -5.25
C THR A 21 -17.23 12.63 -3.74
N ASN A 22 -16.06 12.16 -3.31
CA ASN A 22 -15.72 11.98 -1.90
C ASN A 22 -15.59 13.36 -1.20
N PRO A 23 -16.30 13.61 -0.09
CA PRO A 23 -16.14 14.80 0.72
C PRO A 23 -14.81 14.86 1.51
N GLU A 24 -13.89 13.90 1.30
CA GLU A 24 -12.50 13.89 1.80
C GLU A 24 -11.41 14.04 0.71
N ASP A 25 -11.74 14.04 -0.59
CA ASP A 25 -10.77 14.28 -1.67
C ASP A 25 -10.09 15.65 -1.55
N SER A 26 -8.84 15.82 -1.99
CA SER A 26 -8.26 17.17 -2.06
C SER A 26 -9.14 18.11 -2.89
N LEU A 27 -9.31 19.36 -2.44
CA LEU A 27 -10.21 20.35 -3.05
C LEU A 27 -10.01 20.47 -4.57
N ILE A 28 -8.76 20.33 -5.04
CA ILE A 28 -8.38 20.39 -6.45
C ILE A 28 -8.99 19.25 -7.27
N LEU A 29 -8.98 18.01 -6.75
CA LEU A 29 -9.58 16.85 -7.41
C LEU A 29 -11.11 16.98 -7.49
N ARG A 30 -11.74 17.54 -6.44
CA ARG A 30 -13.17 17.85 -6.45
C ARG A 30 -13.50 18.96 -7.43
N ILE A 31 -12.70 20.02 -7.48
CA ILE A 31 -12.89 21.13 -8.42
C ILE A 31 -12.72 20.64 -9.85
N LEU A 32 -11.69 19.85 -10.16
CA LEU A 32 -11.47 19.30 -11.51
C LEU A 32 -12.61 18.35 -11.93
N ARG A 33 -13.08 17.47 -11.05
CA ARG A 33 -14.25 16.61 -11.32
C ARG A 33 -15.53 17.42 -11.50
N THR A 34 -15.75 18.45 -10.68
CA THR A 34 -16.93 19.32 -10.77
C THR A 34 -16.91 20.17 -12.05
N ILE A 35 -15.77 20.76 -12.40
CA ILE A 35 -15.58 21.49 -13.66
C ILE A 35 -15.77 20.55 -14.85
N GLY A 36 -15.21 19.34 -14.81
CA GLY A 36 -15.42 18.32 -15.83
C GLY A 36 -16.89 17.94 -16.00
N TYR A 37 -17.62 17.77 -14.89
CA TYR A 37 -19.04 17.44 -14.89
C TYR A 37 -19.92 18.59 -15.40
N ILE A 38 -19.61 19.83 -15.03
CA ILE A 38 -20.27 21.05 -15.53
C ILE A 38 -20.01 21.22 -17.02
N LEU A 39 -18.76 21.07 -17.48
CA LEU A 39 -18.41 21.15 -18.90
C LEU A 39 -19.11 20.05 -19.71
N LEU A 40 -19.15 18.82 -19.19
CA LEU A 40 -19.89 17.73 -19.83
C LEU A 40 -21.37 18.07 -19.96
N HIS A 41 -22.01 18.59 -18.90
CA HIS A 41 -23.42 18.99 -18.97
C HIS A 41 -23.66 20.16 -19.94
N ILE A 42 -22.77 21.16 -19.98
CA ILE A 42 -22.85 22.28 -20.94
C ILE A 42 -22.70 21.77 -22.38
N ILE A 43 -21.74 20.90 -22.65
CA ILE A 43 -21.52 20.31 -23.98
C ILE A 43 -22.70 19.44 -24.40
N THR A 44 -23.22 18.62 -23.48
CA THR A 44 -24.36 17.72 -23.74
C THR A 44 -25.63 18.52 -23.99
N LEU A 45 -25.88 19.58 -23.20
CA LEU A 45 -27.00 20.50 -23.41
C LEU A 45 -26.83 21.29 -24.72
N GLY A 46 -25.61 21.72 -25.05
CA GLY A 46 -25.27 22.38 -26.30
C GLY A 46 -25.53 21.48 -27.52
N LEU A 47 -25.13 20.21 -27.46
CA LEU A 47 -25.41 19.21 -28.50
C LEU A 47 -26.91 18.91 -28.62
N LEU A 48 -27.63 18.77 -27.50
CA LEU A 48 -29.06 18.55 -27.49
C LEU A 48 -29.83 19.75 -28.06
N LEU A 49 -29.40 20.98 -27.73
CA LEU A 49 -29.94 22.22 -28.31
C LEU A 49 -29.61 22.32 -29.80
N LEU A 50 -28.41 21.91 -30.22
CA LEU A 50 -28.03 21.88 -31.64
C LEU A 50 -28.89 20.87 -32.40
N ILE A 51 -29.08 19.66 -31.87
CA ILE A 51 -29.93 18.61 -32.44
C ILE A 51 -31.38 19.09 -32.48
N HIS A 52 -31.89 19.70 -31.40
CA HIS A 52 -33.22 20.27 -31.36
C HIS A 52 -33.39 21.38 -32.41
N TYR A 53 -32.41 22.28 -32.54
CA TYR A 53 -32.38 23.35 -33.53
C TYR A 53 -32.37 22.81 -34.96
N TYR A 54 -31.53 21.83 -35.26
CA TYR A 54 -31.48 21.18 -36.57
C TYR A 54 -32.74 20.37 -36.90
N LYS A 55 -33.43 19.83 -35.89
CA LYS A 55 -34.63 19.00 -36.06
C LYS A 55 -35.92 19.82 -36.15
N HIS A 56 -35.99 20.99 -35.51
CA HIS A 56 -37.22 21.77 -35.38
C HIS A 56 -37.18 23.17 -36.03
N HIS A 57 -36.00 23.70 -36.38
CA HIS A 57 -35.86 25.07 -36.91
C HIS A 57 -35.20 25.13 -38.31
N GLN A 58 -35.42 24.13 -39.17
CA GLN A 58 -35.03 24.24 -40.58
C GLN A 58 -35.83 25.36 -41.28
N VAL A 59 -35.25 26.55 -41.35
CA VAL A 59 -35.58 27.55 -42.37
C VAL A 59 -34.44 27.53 -43.38
N PHE A 60 -34.77 27.14 -44.61
CA PHE A 60 -33.92 27.23 -45.78
C PHE A 60 -33.19 28.58 -45.85
N ARG A 61 -31.85 28.56 -45.83
CA ARG A 61 -31.04 29.61 -46.45
C ARG A 61 -29.93 29.00 -47.29
N LYS A 62 -29.88 29.50 -48.53
CA LYS A 62 -28.89 29.23 -49.56
C LYS A 62 -27.54 29.85 -49.16
N GLU A 63 -26.48 29.21 -49.64
CA GLU A 63 -25.07 29.66 -49.73
C GLU A 63 -24.16 29.49 -48.49
N GLY A 64 -23.08 28.71 -48.67
CA GLY A 64 -21.74 29.10 -48.24
C GLY A 64 -21.09 28.42 -47.01
N LEU A 65 -20.65 27.14 -47.17
CA LEU A 65 -19.55 26.42 -46.44
C LEU A 65 -19.71 26.08 -44.94
N PRO A 66 -18.91 25.14 -44.37
CA PRO A 66 -18.16 24.02 -44.96
C PRO A 66 -18.64 22.64 -44.43
N THR A 67 -18.35 21.60 -45.21
CA THR A 67 -18.54 20.18 -44.89
C THR A 67 -17.75 19.79 -43.61
N PRO A 68 -18.38 19.11 -42.64
CA PRO A 68 -17.64 18.43 -41.57
C PRO A 68 -16.72 17.34 -42.17
N PRO A 69 -15.53 17.08 -41.58
CA PRO A 69 -14.63 16.05 -42.08
C PRO A 69 -15.34 14.70 -42.02
N ILE A 70 -15.51 14.10 -43.20
CA ILE A 70 -16.04 12.76 -43.37
C ILE A 70 -15.03 11.78 -42.76
N ILE A 71 -15.47 11.02 -41.77
CA ILE A 71 -14.75 9.83 -41.29
C ILE A 71 -14.68 8.85 -42.47
N PRO A 72 -13.50 8.38 -42.90
CA PRO A 72 -13.39 7.49 -44.04
C PRO A 72 -14.15 6.19 -43.76
N ARG A 73 -15.14 5.89 -44.60
CA ARG A 73 -15.69 4.54 -44.72
C ARG A 73 -14.58 3.62 -45.23
N ALA A 74 -14.47 2.44 -44.62
CA ALA A 74 -13.53 1.41 -45.02
C ALA A 74 -13.58 1.18 -46.55
N PRO A 75 -12.44 0.97 -47.22
CA PRO A 75 -12.42 0.76 -48.65
C PRO A 75 -13.00 -0.62 -48.99
N ASP A 76 -13.83 -0.64 -50.03
CA ASP A 76 -14.38 -1.85 -50.62
C ASP A 76 -13.26 -2.73 -51.20
N LYS A 77 -13.43 -4.06 -51.15
CA LYS A 77 -12.45 -5.08 -51.57
C LYS A 77 -11.97 -4.99 -53.04
N LYS A 78 -12.53 -4.10 -53.86
CA LYS A 78 -12.08 -3.82 -55.24
C LYS A 78 -11.07 -2.67 -55.38
N THR A 79 -10.87 -1.85 -54.35
CA THR A 79 -9.97 -0.68 -54.43
C THR A 79 -8.56 -0.97 -53.93
N LEU A 80 -8.35 -2.10 -53.24
CA LEU A 80 -7.02 -2.54 -52.78
C LEU A 80 -6.14 -3.15 -53.89
N GLU A 81 -6.70 -3.50 -55.05
CA GLU A 81 -5.94 -4.13 -56.14
C GLU A 81 -5.41 -3.15 -57.20
N THR A 82 -5.77 -1.86 -57.16
CA THR A 82 -5.39 -0.88 -58.21
C THR A 82 -4.30 0.12 -57.80
N ALA A 83 -3.82 0.11 -56.55
CA ALA A 83 -2.75 1.01 -56.07
C ALA A 83 -1.35 0.37 -56.05
N LYS A 84 -1.16 -0.78 -56.70
CA LYS A 84 0.15 -1.22 -57.19
C LYS A 84 0.37 -0.60 -58.59
N GLN A 85 0.76 0.67 -58.67
CA GLN A 85 1.46 1.17 -59.87
C GLN A 85 2.14 2.52 -59.64
N LEU A 86 3.33 2.61 -60.23
CA LEU A 86 4.39 3.61 -60.10
C LEU A 86 4.11 4.97 -60.81
N THR A 87 5.00 5.93 -60.50
CA THR A 87 5.73 6.89 -61.37
C THR A 87 5.20 8.31 -61.68
N GLU A 88 6.12 9.25 -61.39
CA GLU A 88 6.63 10.39 -62.21
C GLU A 88 5.94 11.77 -62.24
N ASP A 89 6.62 12.72 -61.59
CA ASP A 89 7.35 13.91 -62.12
C ASP A 89 6.66 14.94 -63.07
N LYS A 90 6.74 16.21 -62.59
CA LYS A 90 7.17 17.47 -63.28
C LYS A 90 6.21 18.58 -63.79
N ASP A 91 6.59 19.79 -63.32
CA ASP A 91 6.68 21.10 -63.99
C ASP A 91 5.37 21.88 -64.29
N ASP A 92 5.24 23.22 -64.09
CA ASP A 92 6.22 24.28 -63.86
C ASP A 92 5.56 25.64 -63.47
N ARG A 93 6.42 26.55 -62.96
CA ARG A 93 6.38 28.05 -63.00
C ARG A 93 5.78 28.91 -61.86
N LYS A 94 6.72 29.34 -60.99
CA LYS A 94 6.83 30.64 -60.26
C LYS A 94 7.35 31.78 -61.16
N PRO A 95 7.33 33.06 -60.73
CA PRO A 95 8.49 33.72 -60.08
C PRO A 95 8.06 34.68 -58.92
N SER A 96 8.86 35.08 -57.93
CA SER A 96 10.19 35.68 -58.01
C SER A 96 10.89 35.73 -56.63
N SER A 97 12.21 35.58 -56.66
CA SER A 97 13.21 35.79 -55.59
C SER A 97 14.09 37.00 -56.04
N PRO A 98 15.38 37.24 -55.68
CA PRO A 98 16.28 36.75 -54.61
C PRO A 98 17.25 37.83 -54.03
N LYS A 99 18.11 37.48 -53.06
CA LYS A 99 19.57 37.51 -53.26
C LYS A 99 20.35 36.62 -52.27
N LYS A 100 21.35 35.97 -52.86
CA LYS A 100 22.27 34.85 -52.50
C LYS A 100 23.68 35.44 -52.17
N PRO A 101 24.81 34.71 -51.90
CA PRO A 101 25.28 33.42 -52.51
C PRO A 101 25.98 32.41 -51.55
N THR A 102 25.88 31.06 -51.71
CA THR A 102 26.70 30.06 -52.49
C THR A 102 28.24 30.17 -52.35
N PRO A 103 29.03 29.06 -52.27
CA PRO A 103 29.11 28.00 -53.31
C PRO A 103 29.30 26.52 -52.84
N THR A 104 29.32 25.65 -53.85
CA THR A 104 29.30 24.17 -53.98
C THR A 104 30.71 23.48 -53.95
N PRO A 105 30.84 22.13 -54.09
CA PRO A 105 32.01 21.28 -53.68
C PRO A 105 33.07 21.01 -54.79
N PRO A 106 34.13 20.21 -54.49
CA PRO A 106 34.46 19.01 -55.30
C PRO A 106 35.07 17.81 -54.45
N PRO A 107 35.85 16.82 -54.96
CA PRO A 107 35.43 15.46 -55.35
C PRO A 107 36.24 14.28 -54.69
N ILE A 108 35.94 13.03 -55.10
CA ILE A 108 36.66 11.77 -54.79
C ILE A 108 38.17 11.82 -55.14
N LYS A 109 39.06 11.30 -54.26
CA LYS A 109 40.31 10.56 -54.62
C LYS A 109 40.94 9.76 -53.45
N LYS A 110 41.47 8.58 -53.80
CA LYS A 110 42.22 7.53 -53.07
C LYS A 110 43.37 8.05 -52.18
N ILE A 111 43.82 7.23 -51.21
CA ILE A 111 45.23 6.85 -50.91
C ILE A 111 45.24 5.71 -49.86
N SER A 112 45.80 4.55 -50.23
CA SER A 112 46.50 3.61 -49.32
C SER A 112 47.90 4.20 -49.03
N PRO A 113 48.58 3.90 -47.91
CA PRO A 113 49.30 2.62 -47.83
C PRO A 113 49.44 2.00 -46.42
N SER A 114 49.75 0.70 -46.41
CA SER A 114 50.38 -0.03 -45.30
C SER A 114 51.72 0.60 -44.87
N PRO A 115 52.29 0.20 -43.72
CA PRO A 115 53.29 -0.87 -43.78
C PRO A 115 53.30 -1.87 -42.59
N SER A 116 53.48 -3.15 -42.96
CA SER A 116 54.34 -4.23 -42.36
C SER A 116 54.35 -4.48 -40.84
N ILE A 117 54.01 -5.68 -40.31
CA ILE A 117 54.72 -7.02 -40.41
C ILE A 117 56.12 -6.92 -39.74
N PRO A 118 56.58 -7.84 -38.85
CA PRO A 118 56.61 -9.32 -39.02
C PRO A 118 56.32 -10.13 -37.71
N SER A 119 56.18 -11.46 -37.63
CA SER A 119 56.72 -12.60 -38.40
C SER A 119 55.88 -13.88 -38.12
N SER A 120 55.78 -14.77 -39.13
CA SER A 120 55.33 -16.19 -39.07
C SER A 120 56.33 -17.10 -38.29
N PRO A 121 56.17 -18.45 -38.12
CA PRO A 121 55.92 -19.49 -39.16
C PRO A 121 54.88 -20.61 -38.77
N GLU A 122 54.13 -21.18 -39.74
CA GLU A 122 54.24 -22.57 -40.29
C GLU A 122 53.54 -23.66 -39.44
N LEU A 123 52.99 -24.79 -39.92
CA LEU A 123 52.78 -25.51 -41.19
C LEU A 123 51.60 -26.49 -40.86
N SER A 124 50.53 -26.62 -41.67
CA SER A 124 50.29 -27.69 -42.67
C SER A 124 50.10 -29.12 -42.07
N ASP A 125 49.27 -30.03 -42.58
CA ASP A 125 48.67 -30.29 -43.89
C ASP A 125 47.43 -31.22 -43.72
N LYS A 126 46.31 -30.95 -44.43
CA LYS A 126 45.72 -31.67 -45.60
C LYS A 126 45.24 -33.12 -45.35
N LYS A 127 44.17 -33.65 -45.97
CA LYS A 127 43.73 -33.62 -47.39
C LYS A 127 42.28 -34.19 -47.47
N ILE A 128 41.26 -33.53 -48.06
CA ILE A 128 40.74 -33.52 -49.46
C ILE A 128 40.27 -34.89 -50.03
N LEU A 129 39.01 -35.00 -50.51
CA LEU A 129 38.56 -35.25 -51.92
C LEU A 129 37.00 -35.43 -51.95
N GLU A 130 36.16 -34.65 -52.67
CA GLU A 130 35.86 -34.62 -54.14
C GLU A 130 35.06 -35.89 -54.61
N THR A 131 34.14 -35.96 -55.59
CA THR A 131 33.51 -35.08 -56.61
C THR A 131 32.33 -35.85 -57.27
N ASP A 132 31.67 -35.20 -58.25
CA ASP A 132 30.87 -35.70 -59.41
C ASP A 132 29.34 -35.80 -59.21
N LYS A 133 28.47 -35.30 -60.11
CA LYS A 133 28.58 -34.75 -61.48
C LYS A 133 27.25 -34.05 -61.85
N GLN A 134 27.32 -33.01 -62.67
CA GLN A 134 26.22 -32.47 -63.49
C GLN A 134 26.39 -33.03 -64.93
N PRO A 135 25.34 -33.07 -65.80
CA PRO A 135 25.12 -31.94 -66.73
C PRO A 135 23.67 -31.74 -67.27
N GLY A 136 23.39 -30.54 -67.81
CA GLY A 136 22.62 -30.37 -69.07
C GLY A 136 21.19 -29.78 -69.03
N GLU A 137 21.00 -28.66 -69.73
CA GLU A 137 19.76 -27.94 -70.16
C GLU A 137 18.78 -28.85 -70.94
N ASP A 138 17.47 -28.65 -71.11
CA ASP A 138 16.73 -27.48 -71.62
C ASP A 138 15.17 -27.70 -71.43
N LYS A 139 14.39 -26.67 -71.77
CA LYS A 139 12.96 -26.35 -71.53
C LYS A 139 11.81 -27.39 -71.67
N ASP A 140 10.73 -27.00 -70.96
CA ASP A 140 9.29 -26.99 -71.30
C ASP A 140 8.31 -28.05 -70.73
N ILE A 141 7.18 -27.51 -70.23
CA ILE A 141 5.86 -28.12 -69.91
C ILE A 141 5.62 -28.61 -68.45
N THR A 142 4.52 -28.10 -67.90
CA THR A 142 3.87 -28.23 -66.58
C THR A 142 3.43 -29.68 -66.20
N PRO A 143 2.99 -29.95 -64.94
CA PRO A 143 3.51 -31.04 -64.10
C PRO A 143 2.57 -32.25 -63.95
N PRO A 144 3.08 -33.46 -63.59
CA PRO A 144 2.28 -34.49 -62.95
C PRO A 144 2.64 -34.70 -61.47
N ALA A 145 1.61 -35.09 -60.71
CA ALA A 145 1.56 -35.19 -59.26
C ALA A 145 2.60 -36.15 -58.61
N PRO A 146 3.02 -35.88 -57.36
CA PRO A 146 3.84 -36.81 -56.58
C PRO A 146 3.02 -37.99 -56.00
N PRO A 147 3.66 -39.15 -55.78
CA PRO A 147 3.01 -40.41 -55.43
C PRO A 147 2.57 -40.50 -53.96
N LYS A 148 1.46 -41.20 -53.75
CA LYS A 148 0.88 -41.58 -52.45
C LYS A 148 1.92 -42.23 -51.53
N LYS A 149 2.22 -41.58 -50.40
CA LYS A 149 2.73 -42.24 -49.20
C LYS A 149 1.57 -42.60 -48.28
N THR A 150 1.62 -43.86 -47.87
CA THR A 150 0.75 -44.62 -46.99
C THR A 150 0.38 -43.86 -45.71
N THR A 151 -0.92 -43.62 -45.57
CA THR A 151 -1.55 -43.11 -44.36
C THR A 151 -1.50 -44.19 -43.27
N PRO A 152 -1.22 -43.83 -42.00
CA PRO A 152 -1.51 -44.71 -40.86
C PRO A 152 -3.00 -45.10 -40.89
N PRO A 153 -3.39 -46.27 -40.35
CA PRO A 153 -4.79 -46.67 -40.34
C PRO A 153 -5.62 -45.61 -39.61
N PRO A 154 -6.84 -45.29 -40.11
CA PRO A 154 -7.70 -44.34 -39.43
C PRO A 154 -8.00 -44.89 -38.04
N ILE A 155 -7.69 -44.11 -37.01
CA ILE A 155 -8.29 -44.27 -35.69
C ILE A 155 -9.79 -44.35 -35.94
N LYS A 156 -10.38 -45.53 -35.72
CA LYS A 156 -11.84 -45.69 -35.71
C LYS A 156 -12.36 -44.60 -34.76
N LYS A 157 -13.05 -43.60 -35.31
CA LYS A 157 -14.02 -42.82 -34.54
C LYS A 157 -14.94 -43.87 -33.91
N ILE A 158 -14.75 -44.12 -32.63
CA ILE A 158 -15.75 -44.80 -31.83
C ILE A 158 -16.93 -43.82 -31.88
N SER A 159 -17.90 -44.13 -32.72
CA SER A 159 -19.20 -43.49 -32.67
C SER A 159 -19.67 -43.59 -31.22
N PRO A 160 -20.07 -42.49 -30.56
CA PRO A 160 -20.70 -42.61 -29.26
C PRO A 160 -21.90 -43.56 -29.41
N PRO A 161 -22.16 -44.43 -28.42
CA PRO A 161 -23.32 -45.32 -28.45
C PRO A 161 -24.59 -44.47 -28.66
N PRO A 162 -25.64 -45.04 -29.29
CA PRO A 162 -26.88 -44.30 -29.51
C PRO A 162 -27.39 -43.76 -28.17
N TYR A 163 -27.62 -42.44 -28.12
CA TYR A 163 -28.21 -41.73 -27.00
C TYR A 163 -29.39 -42.54 -26.43
N GLN A 164 -29.19 -43.17 -25.28
CA GLN A 164 -30.32 -43.44 -24.39
C GLN A 164 -30.86 -42.06 -24.02
N ARG A 165 -32.05 -41.71 -24.49
CA ARG A 165 -32.76 -40.50 -24.04
C ARG A 165 -32.85 -40.59 -22.53
N GLN A 166 -32.04 -39.80 -21.83
CA GLN A 166 -32.26 -39.51 -20.42
C GLN A 166 -33.65 -38.86 -20.28
N PRO A 167 -34.33 -39.05 -19.14
CA PRO A 167 -35.58 -38.34 -18.89
C PRO A 167 -35.35 -36.84 -19.08
N GLU A 168 -36.27 -36.17 -19.79
CA GLU A 168 -36.19 -34.73 -20.01
C GLU A 168 -35.96 -34.02 -18.66
N GLY A 169 -34.83 -33.30 -18.54
CA GLY A 169 -34.52 -32.46 -17.37
C GLY A 169 -33.53 -33.00 -16.33
N VAL A 170 -33.04 -34.24 -16.42
CA VAL A 170 -32.00 -34.75 -15.49
C VAL A 170 -30.67 -34.01 -15.70
N GLY A 171 -30.07 -33.52 -14.61
CA GLY A 171 -28.82 -32.75 -14.67
C GLY A 171 -28.96 -31.30 -15.17
N SER A 172 -30.20 -30.80 -15.33
CA SER A 172 -30.50 -29.40 -15.66
C SER A 172 -30.42 -28.47 -14.44
N LEU A 173 -30.41 -27.15 -14.66
CA LEU A 173 -30.40 -26.14 -13.59
C LEU A 173 -31.59 -26.30 -12.62
N ASN A 174 -32.81 -26.47 -13.14
CA ASN A 174 -34.01 -26.70 -12.30
C ASN A 174 -33.88 -27.97 -11.46
N TRP A 175 -33.29 -29.02 -12.03
CA TRP A 175 -33.10 -30.27 -11.32
C TRP A 175 -32.05 -30.13 -10.20
N MET A 176 -30.97 -29.37 -10.42
CA MET A 176 -29.98 -29.06 -9.38
C MET A 176 -30.58 -28.24 -8.24
N VAL A 177 -31.45 -27.28 -8.55
CA VAL A 177 -32.19 -26.50 -7.54
C VAL A 177 -33.11 -27.40 -6.73
N ASN A 178 -33.83 -28.32 -7.38
CA ASN A 178 -34.70 -29.27 -6.68
C ASN A 178 -33.91 -30.18 -5.72
N LYS A 179 -32.70 -30.63 -6.11
CA LYS A 179 -31.80 -31.37 -5.19
C LYS A 179 -31.44 -30.55 -3.94
N ALA A 180 -31.12 -29.27 -4.12
CA ALA A 180 -30.79 -28.39 -3.02
C ALA A 180 -31.98 -28.17 -2.07
N ILE A 181 -33.18 -27.96 -2.61
CA ILE A 181 -34.43 -27.79 -1.84
C ILE A 181 -34.80 -29.07 -1.09
N MET A 182 -34.69 -30.24 -1.75
CA MET A 182 -35.03 -31.53 -1.15
C MET A 182 -33.95 -32.06 -0.19
N ARG A 183 -32.83 -31.34 -0.01
CA ARG A 183 -31.69 -31.73 0.82
C ARG A 183 -31.14 -33.11 0.46
N ASP A 184 -31.01 -33.38 -0.83
CA ASP A 184 -30.31 -34.57 -1.30
C ASP A 184 -28.84 -34.56 -0.86
N ILE A 185 -28.15 -35.70 -0.99
CA ILE A 185 -26.71 -35.79 -0.70
C ILE A 185 -25.95 -34.95 -1.74
N LEU A 186 -25.53 -33.75 -1.33
CA LEU A 186 -24.75 -32.83 -2.16
C LEU A 186 -23.23 -33.06 -1.96
N PRO A 187 -22.37 -32.70 -2.93
CA PRO A 187 -20.92 -32.74 -2.75
C PRO A 187 -20.48 -31.89 -1.55
N LEU A 188 -19.50 -32.37 -0.78
CA LEU A 188 -18.98 -31.66 0.40
C LEU A 188 -18.56 -30.22 0.05
N SER A 189 -17.89 -30.01 -1.08
CA SER A 189 -17.45 -28.67 -1.53
C SER A 189 -18.58 -27.69 -1.85
N SER A 190 -19.85 -28.12 -1.77
CA SER A 190 -21.02 -27.25 -1.88
C SER A 190 -21.77 -26.99 -0.57
N GLN A 191 -21.35 -27.64 0.51
CA GLN A 191 -21.96 -27.51 1.82
C GLN A 191 -21.16 -26.52 2.64
N ILE A 192 -21.80 -25.45 3.13
CA ILE A 192 -21.16 -24.40 3.95
C ILE A 192 -20.75 -24.95 5.31
N ILE A 193 -21.56 -25.85 5.87
CA ILE A 193 -21.33 -26.53 7.14
C ILE A 193 -20.92 -27.96 6.82
N ASP A 194 -19.83 -28.42 7.41
CA ASP A 194 -19.41 -29.81 7.29
C ASP A 194 -20.40 -30.70 8.06
N PRO A 195 -21.03 -31.69 7.42
CA PRO A 195 -22.06 -32.51 8.05
C PRO A 195 -21.51 -33.45 9.14
N THR A 196 -20.18 -33.62 9.22
CA THR A 196 -19.53 -34.46 10.22
C THR A 196 -19.06 -33.67 11.45
N THR A 197 -18.57 -32.44 11.27
CA THR A 197 -18.07 -31.62 12.38
C THR A 197 -19.08 -30.58 12.86
N GLU A 198 -20.14 -30.31 12.10
CA GLU A 198 -21.09 -29.20 12.31
C GLU A 198 -20.41 -27.81 12.32
N GLU A 199 -19.16 -27.71 11.85
CA GLU A 199 -18.39 -26.47 11.73
C GLU A 199 -18.35 -25.96 10.29
N ILE A 200 -17.78 -24.76 10.09
CA ILE A 200 -17.56 -24.19 8.76
C ILE A 200 -16.66 -25.12 7.94
N ASN A 201 -17.12 -25.49 6.74
CA ASN A 201 -16.39 -26.38 5.87
C ASN A 201 -15.22 -25.67 5.17
N PRO A 202 -13.96 -26.06 5.43
CA PRO A 202 -12.78 -25.46 4.78
C PRO A 202 -12.67 -25.80 3.29
N TYR A 203 -13.41 -26.80 2.80
CA TYR A 203 -13.46 -27.21 1.40
C TYR A 203 -14.62 -26.58 0.63
N PHE A 204 -15.41 -25.70 1.25
CA PHE A 204 -16.50 -25.01 0.58
C PHE A 204 -15.97 -24.16 -0.60
N LEU A 205 -16.55 -24.33 -1.78
CA LEU A 205 -16.18 -23.59 -3.00
C LEU A 205 -17.38 -22.82 -3.57
N ALA A 206 -18.53 -23.45 -3.71
CA ALA A 206 -19.75 -22.78 -4.18
C ALA A 206 -20.98 -23.58 -3.77
N SER A 207 -22.05 -22.93 -3.35
CA SER A 207 -23.31 -23.61 -3.03
C SER A 207 -23.93 -24.17 -4.30
N TYR A 208 -24.76 -25.20 -4.19
CA TYR A 208 -25.66 -25.52 -5.29
C TYR A 208 -26.59 -24.33 -5.58
N PRO A 209 -27.04 -24.15 -6.83
CA PRO A 209 -28.05 -23.14 -7.16
C PRO A 209 -29.30 -23.33 -6.30
N ASN A 210 -29.80 -22.25 -5.71
CA ASN A 210 -30.97 -22.26 -4.84
C ASN A 210 -31.95 -21.13 -5.18
N GLN A 211 -33.18 -21.24 -4.69
CA GLN A 211 -34.14 -20.16 -4.76
C GLN A 211 -33.73 -19.03 -3.82
N ILE A 212 -33.82 -17.79 -4.29
CA ILE A 212 -33.49 -16.59 -3.51
C ILE A 212 -34.27 -16.53 -2.20
N LYS A 213 -35.54 -16.96 -2.21
CA LYS A 213 -36.41 -17.00 -1.04
C LYS A 213 -35.94 -17.97 0.05
N ASN A 214 -35.09 -18.93 -0.28
CA ASN A 214 -34.59 -19.97 0.61
C ASN A 214 -33.18 -19.67 1.17
N GLU A 215 -32.65 -18.46 0.92
CA GLU A 215 -31.33 -18.02 1.38
C GLU A 215 -31.42 -16.84 2.38
N PRO A 216 -31.98 -17.06 3.58
CA PRO A 216 -32.22 -15.98 4.55
C PRO A 216 -30.93 -15.36 5.10
N GLY A 217 -29.79 -16.05 4.97
CA GLY A 217 -28.48 -15.53 5.36
C GLY A 217 -27.98 -14.38 4.48
N PHE A 218 -28.49 -14.27 3.24
CA PHE A 218 -28.14 -13.22 2.29
C PHE A 218 -29.33 -12.30 1.98
N PHE A 219 -30.56 -12.79 2.07
CA PHE A 219 -31.76 -12.01 1.79
C PHE A 219 -32.67 -11.94 3.05
N PRO A 220 -32.68 -10.81 3.78
CA PRO A 220 -33.40 -10.68 5.05
C PRO A 220 -34.90 -10.39 4.83
N LEU A 221 -35.58 -11.28 4.11
CA LEU A 221 -36.98 -11.16 3.68
C LEU A 221 -37.95 -10.82 4.82
N ASP A 222 -37.86 -11.53 5.94
CA ASP A 222 -38.78 -11.33 7.06
C ASP A 222 -38.53 -10.01 7.79
N THR A 223 -37.26 -9.64 7.96
CA THR A 223 -36.86 -8.33 8.52
C THR A 223 -37.36 -7.19 7.63
N LEU A 224 -37.20 -7.30 6.31
CA LEU A 224 -37.66 -6.29 5.37
C LEU A 224 -39.19 -6.17 5.34
N LYS A 225 -39.92 -7.30 5.40
CA LYS A 225 -41.39 -7.30 5.53
C LYS A 225 -41.82 -6.59 6.81
N LEU A 226 -41.17 -6.87 7.94
CA LEU A 226 -41.48 -6.24 9.22
C LEU A 226 -41.22 -4.73 9.18
N LEU A 227 -40.08 -4.31 8.61
CA LEU A 227 -39.75 -2.90 8.44
C LEU A 227 -40.75 -2.18 7.52
N ALA A 228 -41.10 -2.75 6.38
CA ALA A 228 -41.98 -2.15 5.39
C ALA A 228 -43.41 -1.86 5.92
N HIS A 229 -43.90 -2.69 6.84
CA HIS A 229 -45.26 -2.64 7.37
C HIS A 229 -45.37 -1.97 8.76
N ASN A 230 -44.26 -1.70 9.44
CA ASN A 230 -44.28 -1.12 10.79
C ASN A 230 -44.47 0.42 10.76
N PRO A 231 -45.62 0.96 11.21
CA PRO A 231 -45.89 2.39 11.16
C PRO A 231 -44.98 3.24 12.05
N LEU A 232 -44.30 2.65 13.03
CA LEU A 232 -43.37 3.31 13.95
C LEU A 232 -41.99 3.59 13.34
N ILE A 233 -41.70 2.99 12.18
CA ILE A 233 -40.44 3.21 11.45
C ILE A 233 -40.57 4.44 10.55
N PRO A 234 -39.51 5.30 10.43
CA PRO A 234 -39.51 6.44 9.52
C PRO A 234 -39.97 6.06 8.10
N SER A 235 -40.79 6.91 7.48
CA SER A 235 -41.39 6.67 6.15
C SER A 235 -40.36 6.31 5.08
N GLU A 236 -39.18 6.90 5.17
CA GLU A 236 -38.06 6.68 4.26
C GLU A 236 -37.44 5.29 4.41
N ARG A 237 -37.19 4.83 5.64
CA ARG A 237 -36.74 3.46 5.92
C ARG A 237 -37.77 2.42 5.47
N ARG A 238 -39.06 2.72 5.64
CA ARG A 238 -40.15 1.88 5.10
C ARG A 238 -40.13 1.82 3.57
N ARG A 239 -39.87 2.94 2.90
CA ARG A 239 -39.76 3.02 1.44
C ARG A 239 -38.60 2.18 0.93
N ILE A 240 -37.42 2.30 1.55
CA ILE A 240 -36.23 1.49 1.21
C ILE A 240 -36.54 -0.01 1.37
N ALA A 241 -37.14 -0.40 2.50
CA ALA A 241 -37.53 -1.79 2.72
C ALA A 241 -38.51 -2.31 1.65
N LYS A 242 -39.46 -1.49 1.19
CA LYS A 242 -40.36 -1.85 0.08
C LYS A 242 -39.64 -2.00 -1.25
N LEU A 243 -38.70 -1.11 -1.57
CA LEU A 243 -37.91 -1.20 -2.80
C LEU A 243 -37.02 -2.45 -2.81
N ALA A 244 -36.38 -2.75 -1.68
CA ALA A 244 -35.61 -3.98 -1.51
C ALA A 244 -36.49 -5.24 -1.63
N LEU A 245 -37.71 -5.25 -1.09
CA LEU A 245 -38.66 -6.35 -1.28
C LEU A 245 -39.04 -6.52 -2.76
N ASN A 246 -39.34 -5.42 -3.46
CA ASN A 246 -39.65 -5.47 -4.90
C ASN A 246 -38.48 -6.03 -5.72
N GLN A 247 -37.24 -5.65 -5.38
CA GLN A 247 -36.05 -6.23 -6.00
C GLN A 247 -35.98 -7.73 -5.73
N ILE A 248 -36.13 -8.17 -4.48
CA ILE A 248 -36.06 -9.59 -4.13
C ILE A 248 -37.16 -10.38 -4.85
N GLU A 249 -38.37 -9.83 -4.96
CA GLU A 249 -39.47 -10.43 -5.73
C GLU A 249 -39.12 -10.57 -7.21
N TYR A 250 -38.57 -9.52 -7.82
CA TYR A 250 -38.10 -9.55 -9.21
C TYR A 250 -37.02 -10.61 -9.42
N LEU A 251 -35.98 -10.60 -8.58
CA LEU A 251 -34.89 -11.55 -8.69
C LEU A 251 -35.39 -12.99 -8.48
N SER A 252 -36.28 -13.21 -7.50
CA SER A 252 -36.87 -14.54 -7.24
C SER A 252 -37.68 -15.09 -8.41
N ALA A 253 -38.26 -14.21 -9.24
CA ALA A 253 -39.05 -14.61 -10.40
C ALA A 253 -38.19 -14.94 -11.63
N ASN A 254 -36.96 -14.44 -11.69
CA ASN A 254 -36.11 -14.48 -12.88
C ASN A 254 -34.80 -15.24 -12.69
N TYR A 255 -34.33 -15.43 -11.45
CA TYR A 255 -33.00 -15.97 -11.15
C TYR A 255 -33.01 -16.96 -9.98
N TYR A 256 -32.07 -17.91 -10.05
CA TYR A 256 -31.55 -18.65 -8.92
C TYR A 256 -30.26 -18.00 -8.41
N VAL A 257 -29.87 -18.26 -7.17
CA VAL A 257 -28.66 -17.72 -6.56
C VAL A 257 -27.66 -18.84 -6.24
N VAL A 258 -26.38 -18.56 -6.45
CA VAL A 258 -25.25 -19.36 -6.01
C VAL A 258 -24.37 -18.50 -5.10
N ASN A 259 -24.11 -19.02 -3.90
CA ASN A 259 -23.23 -18.40 -2.92
C ASN A 259 -21.83 -19.01 -2.98
N VAL A 260 -20.83 -18.25 -2.57
CA VAL A 260 -19.42 -18.67 -2.57
C VAL A 260 -18.76 -18.29 -1.23
N PRO A 261 -17.56 -18.80 -0.89
CA PRO A 261 -16.85 -18.39 0.31
C PRO A 261 -16.52 -16.88 0.33
N GLY A 262 -16.61 -16.27 1.50
CA GLY A 262 -16.11 -14.91 1.79
C GLY A 262 -14.59 -14.87 2.04
N ASP A 263 -13.79 -15.56 1.23
CA ASP A 263 -12.34 -15.71 1.38
C ASP A 263 -11.53 -14.60 0.69
N GLY A 264 -12.18 -13.51 0.28
CA GLY A 264 -11.61 -12.44 -0.54
C GLY A 264 -11.68 -12.69 -2.05
N ARG A 265 -11.98 -13.91 -2.49
CA ARG A 265 -12.04 -14.28 -3.93
C ARG A 265 -13.47 -14.47 -4.44
N CYS A 266 -14.48 -14.02 -3.68
CA CYS A 266 -15.89 -14.22 -3.98
C CYS A 266 -16.31 -13.65 -5.35
N PHE A 267 -15.78 -12.48 -5.76
CA PHE A 267 -16.04 -11.91 -7.09
C PHE A 267 -15.56 -12.86 -8.21
N TYR A 268 -14.27 -13.20 -8.19
CA TYR A 268 -13.66 -14.06 -9.20
C TYR A 268 -14.35 -15.41 -9.29
N ARG A 269 -14.70 -15.99 -8.13
CA ARG A 269 -15.38 -17.29 -8.08
C ARG A 269 -16.80 -17.22 -8.59
N SER A 270 -17.55 -16.18 -8.25
CA SER A 270 -18.90 -15.95 -8.78
C SER A 270 -18.88 -15.72 -10.29
N TYR A 271 -17.88 -14.99 -10.79
CA TYR A 271 -17.67 -14.82 -12.23
C TYR A 271 -17.41 -16.17 -12.92
N VAL A 272 -16.54 -17.02 -12.36
CA VAL A 272 -16.26 -18.37 -12.90
C VAL A 272 -17.52 -19.23 -12.98
N VAL A 273 -18.34 -19.22 -11.92
CA VAL A 273 -19.62 -19.94 -11.90
C VAL A 273 -20.52 -19.46 -13.04
N GLY A 274 -20.73 -18.15 -13.14
CA GLY A 274 -21.59 -17.57 -14.18
C GLY A 274 -21.06 -17.80 -15.59
N TRP A 275 -19.75 -17.67 -15.79
CA TRP A 275 -19.08 -17.86 -17.07
C TRP A 275 -19.25 -19.28 -17.61
N LEU A 276 -18.93 -20.29 -16.79
CA LEU A 276 -19.05 -21.68 -17.20
C LEU A 276 -20.51 -22.12 -17.37
N CYS A 277 -21.43 -21.64 -16.53
CA CYS A 277 -22.85 -21.92 -16.68
C CYS A 277 -23.43 -21.27 -17.96
N ALA A 278 -22.97 -20.06 -18.32
CA ALA A 278 -23.36 -19.41 -19.57
C ALA A 278 -22.89 -20.19 -20.80
N LEU A 279 -21.63 -20.63 -20.81
CA LEU A 279 -21.09 -21.47 -21.89
C LEU A 279 -21.82 -22.82 -22.00
N ALA A 280 -22.15 -23.45 -20.87
CA ALA A 280 -22.90 -24.70 -20.85
C ALA A 280 -24.33 -24.52 -21.38
N LYS A 281 -24.96 -23.37 -21.16
CA LYS A 281 -26.26 -23.05 -21.75
C LYS A 281 -26.15 -22.80 -23.25
N ASP A 282 -25.15 -22.03 -23.68
CA ASP A 282 -24.92 -21.75 -25.09
C ASP A 282 -24.57 -23.05 -25.86
N SER A 283 -23.93 -24.03 -25.20
CA SER A 283 -23.56 -25.32 -25.81
C SER A 283 -24.76 -26.20 -26.16
N GLU A 284 -25.92 -25.98 -25.54
CA GLU A 284 -27.19 -26.60 -25.93
C GLU A 284 -27.56 -26.24 -27.38
N THR A 285 -27.10 -25.08 -27.86
CA THR A 285 -27.37 -24.58 -29.22
C THR A 285 -26.15 -24.61 -30.14
N ASN A 286 -24.93 -24.48 -29.61
CA ASN A 286 -23.68 -24.54 -30.36
C ASN A 286 -22.65 -25.45 -29.66
N SER A 287 -22.45 -26.67 -30.18
CA SER A 287 -21.52 -27.65 -29.60
C SER A 287 -20.05 -27.20 -29.56
N ASN A 288 -19.65 -26.20 -30.35
CA ASN A 288 -18.27 -25.72 -30.42
C ASN A 288 -17.96 -24.57 -29.45
N ILE A 289 -18.93 -24.11 -28.65
CA ILE A 289 -18.79 -22.89 -27.85
C ILE A 289 -17.59 -22.92 -26.88
N PHE A 290 -17.32 -24.07 -26.25
CA PHE A 290 -16.18 -24.23 -25.35
C PHE A 290 -14.84 -24.18 -26.10
N THR A 291 -14.79 -24.74 -27.32
CA THR A 291 -13.59 -24.68 -28.17
C THR A 291 -13.34 -23.26 -28.68
N GLU A 292 -14.40 -22.56 -29.09
CA GLU A 292 -14.31 -21.14 -29.50
C GLU A 292 -13.83 -20.26 -28.35
N GLU A 293 -14.34 -20.47 -27.13
CA GLU A 293 -13.89 -19.74 -25.94
C GLU A 293 -12.43 -20.10 -25.57
N ALA A 294 -12.03 -21.36 -25.72
CA ALA A 294 -10.66 -21.79 -25.49
C ALA A 294 -9.66 -21.10 -26.44
N ILE A 295 -10.04 -20.90 -27.71
CA ILE A 295 -9.25 -20.14 -28.68
C ILE A 295 -9.19 -18.67 -28.26
N ARG A 296 -10.34 -18.07 -27.92
CA ARG A 296 -10.44 -16.67 -27.47
C ARG A 296 -9.52 -16.38 -26.28
N VAL A 297 -9.49 -17.25 -25.28
CA VAL A 297 -8.61 -17.13 -24.10
C VAL A 297 -7.12 -17.10 -24.48
N ARG A 298 -6.70 -17.83 -25.52
CA ARG A 298 -5.32 -17.83 -26.01
C ARG A 298 -4.98 -16.58 -26.83
N GLU A 299 -5.97 -15.94 -27.45
CA GLU A 299 -5.80 -14.74 -28.28
C GLU A 299 -5.86 -13.43 -27.47
N LEU A 300 -6.26 -13.48 -26.19
CA LEU A 300 -6.23 -12.31 -25.32
C LEU A 300 -4.81 -11.73 -25.22
N SER A 301 -4.69 -10.40 -25.23
CA SER A 301 -3.39 -9.73 -25.04
C SER A 301 -2.74 -10.07 -23.69
N PHE A 302 -3.55 -10.48 -22.71
CA PHE A 302 -3.10 -11.07 -21.45
C PHE A 302 -2.19 -12.28 -21.65
N ALA A 303 -2.51 -13.20 -22.57
CA ALA A 303 -1.72 -14.40 -22.82
C ALA A 303 -0.31 -14.07 -23.32
N SER A 304 -0.15 -12.97 -24.06
CA SER A 304 1.15 -12.48 -24.54
C SER A 304 1.92 -11.59 -23.55
N SER A 305 1.36 -11.31 -22.37
CA SER A 305 1.93 -10.32 -21.44
C SER A 305 3.10 -10.83 -20.59
N SER A 306 3.12 -12.12 -20.25
CA SER A 306 4.25 -12.77 -19.57
C SER A 306 4.26 -14.28 -19.81
N PRO A 307 5.38 -14.99 -19.61
CA PRO A 307 5.43 -16.45 -19.67
C PRO A 307 4.48 -17.13 -18.67
N GLU A 308 4.30 -16.58 -17.47
CA GLU A 308 3.36 -17.14 -16.49
C GLU A 308 1.91 -16.98 -16.95
N ASN A 309 1.55 -15.83 -17.53
CA ASN A 309 0.21 -15.57 -18.03
C ASN A 309 -0.09 -16.43 -19.27
N GLN A 310 0.89 -16.64 -20.15
CA GLN A 310 0.78 -17.57 -21.26
C GLN A 310 0.50 -19.00 -20.78
N ALA A 311 1.28 -19.48 -19.80
CA ALA A 311 1.10 -20.81 -19.23
C ALA A 311 -0.29 -20.97 -18.60
N LEU A 312 -0.77 -19.95 -17.88
CA LEU A 312 -2.11 -19.95 -17.28
C LEU A 312 -3.22 -19.97 -18.34
N SER A 313 -3.11 -19.17 -19.40
CA SER A 313 -4.05 -19.19 -20.53
C SER A 313 -4.09 -20.55 -21.23
N ILE A 314 -2.95 -21.24 -21.37
CA ILE A 314 -2.90 -22.59 -21.94
C ILE A 314 -3.64 -23.59 -21.04
N GLN A 315 -3.41 -23.52 -19.72
CA GLN A 315 -4.09 -24.39 -18.74
C GLN A 315 -5.61 -24.20 -18.77
N VAL A 316 -6.08 -22.95 -18.74
CA VAL A 316 -7.52 -22.63 -18.81
C VAL A 316 -8.11 -23.06 -20.15
N SER A 317 -7.42 -22.80 -21.25
CA SER A 317 -7.88 -23.23 -22.58
C SER A 317 -8.03 -24.75 -22.67
N THR A 318 -7.08 -25.51 -22.11
CA THR A 318 -7.14 -26.98 -22.07
C THR A 318 -8.31 -27.46 -21.20
N LEU A 319 -8.53 -26.78 -20.07
CA LEU A 319 -9.67 -27.06 -19.20
C LEU A 319 -11.01 -26.79 -19.90
N LEU A 320 -11.13 -25.67 -20.63
CA LEU A 320 -12.32 -25.35 -21.42
C LEU A 320 -12.57 -26.38 -22.52
N GLU A 321 -11.53 -26.80 -23.25
CA GLU A 321 -11.63 -27.89 -24.24
C GLU A 321 -12.13 -29.19 -23.59
N SER A 322 -11.69 -29.50 -22.37
CA SER A 322 -12.17 -30.68 -21.64
C SER A 322 -13.64 -30.57 -21.21
N CYS A 323 -14.14 -29.35 -20.98
CA CYS A 323 -15.52 -29.10 -20.56
C CYS A 323 -16.54 -29.50 -21.63
N ALA A 324 -16.15 -29.49 -22.90
CA ALA A 324 -16.99 -29.94 -24.02
C ALA A 324 -17.40 -31.42 -23.92
N ASN A 325 -16.76 -32.22 -23.05
CA ASN A 325 -17.06 -33.64 -22.87
C ASN A 325 -18.15 -33.92 -21.82
N TYR A 326 -18.60 -32.92 -21.06
CA TYR A 326 -19.64 -33.09 -20.05
C TYR A 326 -21.03 -32.93 -20.69
N LEU A 327 -21.93 -33.89 -20.44
CA LEU A 327 -23.23 -33.95 -21.12
C LEU A 327 -24.33 -33.15 -20.39
N THR A 328 -24.12 -32.83 -19.10
CA THR A 328 -25.09 -32.10 -18.28
C THR A 328 -24.43 -30.98 -17.50
N LEU A 329 -25.22 -29.96 -17.12
CA LEU A 329 -24.75 -28.87 -16.27
C LEU A 329 -24.29 -29.39 -14.90
N GLU A 330 -25.00 -30.36 -14.31
CA GLU A 330 -24.59 -30.97 -13.04
C GLU A 330 -23.20 -31.59 -13.13
N GLU A 331 -22.89 -32.33 -14.20
CA GLU A 331 -21.57 -32.94 -14.35
C GLU A 331 -20.46 -31.90 -14.45
N LEU A 332 -20.67 -30.85 -15.24
CA LEU A 332 -19.73 -29.74 -15.35
C LEU A 332 -19.59 -29.03 -14.00
N TYR A 333 -20.68 -28.80 -13.29
CA TYR A 333 -20.68 -28.14 -11.98
C TYR A 333 -19.90 -28.95 -10.95
N ASN A 334 -20.16 -30.24 -10.85
CA ASN A 334 -19.54 -31.13 -9.87
C ASN A 334 -18.07 -31.42 -10.18
N LYS A 335 -17.72 -31.64 -11.45
CA LYS A 335 -16.37 -32.08 -11.85
C LYS A 335 -15.42 -30.91 -12.15
N VAL A 336 -15.93 -29.71 -12.42
CA VAL A 336 -15.13 -28.53 -12.75
C VAL A 336 -15.29 -27.42 -11.71
N ILE A 337 -16.50 -26.87 -11.54
CA ILE A 337 -16.73 -25.72 -10.65
C ILE A 337 -16.41 -26.06 -9.19
N LEU A 338 -16.86 -27.24 -8.73
CA LEU A 338 -16.67 -27.75 -7.37
C LEU A 338 -15.37 -28.56 -7.18
N ASN A 339 -14.50 -28.63 -8.19
CA ASN A 339 -13.20 -29.26 -8.07
C ASN A 339 -12.16 -28.23 -7.58
N PRO A 340 -11.44 -28.47 -6.46
CA PRO A 340 -10.51 -27.49 -5.90
C PRO A 340 -9.38 -27.06 -6.84
N GLN A 341 -8.83 -27.99 -7.64
CA GLN A 341 -7.72 -27.70 -8.55
C GLN A 341 -8.18 -26.86 -9.74
N ASN A 342 -9.27 -27.27 -10.39
CA ASN A 342 -9.83 -26.54 -11.53
C ASN A 342 -10.32 -25.15 -11.12
N ASN A 343 -11.00 -25.06 -9.96
CA ASN A 343 -11.47 -23.80 -9.43
C ASN A 343 -10.30 -22.84 -9.13
N ALA A 344 -9.22 -23.32 -8.51
CA ALA A 344 -8.03 -22.51 -8.24
C ALA A 344 -7.39 -21.96 -9.52
N ILE A 345 -7.31 -22.76 -10.60
CA ILE A 345 -6.80 -22.34 -11.91
C ILE A 345 -7.68 -21.24 -12.51
N LEU A 346 -9.00 -21.45 -12.55
CA LEU A 346 -9.96 -20.52 -13.12
C LEU A 346 -10.02 -19.20 -12.36
N VAL A 347 -10.07 -19.25 -11.02
CA VAL A 347 -10.07 -18.06 -10.17
C VAL A 347 -8.76 -17.28 -10.35
N SER A 348 -7.61 -17.96 -10.38
CA SER A 348 -6.32 -17.31 -10.62
C SER A 348 -6.26 -16.63 -11.99
N PHE A 349 -6.88 -17.23 -13.00
CA PHE A 349 -6.96 -16.65 -14.34
C PHE A 349 -7.81 -15.39 -14.36
N ILE A 350 -9.03 -15.43 -13.81
CA ILE A 350 -9.91 -14.25 -13.78
C ILE A 350 -9.27 -13.13 -12.95
N GLN A 351 -8.66 -13.45 -11.80
CA GLN A 351 -7.93 -12.48 -10.99
C GLN A 351 -6.84 -11.80 -11.82
N LYS A 352 -5.87 -12.56 -12.36
CA LYS A 352 -4.78 -11.97 -13.13
C LYS A 352 -5.23 -11.22 -14.39
N LEU A 353 -6.29 -11.70 -15.05
CA LEU A 353 -6.86 -11.04 -16.23
C LEU A 353 -7.52 -9.71 -15.89
N SER A 354 -8.30 -9.66 -14.80
CA SER A 354 -8.95 -8.44 -14.32
C SER A 354 -7.91 -7.38 -13.95
N THR A 355 -6.87 -7.79 -13.22
CA THR A 355 -5.80 -6.89 -12.79
C THR A 355 -4.96 -6.40 -13.96
N TYR A 356 -4.61 -7.28 -14.91
CA TYR A 356 -3.95 -6.89 -16.15
C TYR A 356 -4.75 -5.83 -16.92
N THR A 357 -6.07 -6.03 -17.05
CA THR A 357 -6.96 -5.13 -17.77
C THR A 357 -7.10 -3.79 -17.05
N ALA A 358 -7.26 -3.80 -15.73
CA ALA A 358 -7.33 -2.60 -14.90
C ALA A 358 -6.07 -1.73 -15.09
N ARG A 359 -4.88 -2.35 -15.02
CA ARG A 359 -3.60 -1.67 -15.22
C ARG A 359 -3.44 -1.12 -16.63
N ARG A 360 -3.83 -1.89 -17.65
CA ARG A 360 -3.79 -1.44 -19.04
C ARG A 360 -4.67 -0.21 -19.22
N ASN A 361 -5.85 -0.19 -18.62
CA ASN A 361 -6.76 0.95 -18.66
C ASN A 361 -6.13 2.17 -17.97
N ILE A 362 -5.49 2.01 -16.80
CA ILE A 362 -4.76 3.10 -16.12
C ILE A 362 -3.61 3.62 -17.01
N ALA A 363 -2.73 2.74 -17.47
CA ALA A 363 -1.58 3.10 -18.29
C ALA A 363 -1.96 3.78 -19.62
N MET A 364 -3.14 3.47 -20.16
CA MET A 364 -3.65 4.10 -21.39
C MET A 364 -4.40 5.42 -21.14
N SER A 365 -4.85 5.69 -19.92
CA SER A 365 -5.76 6.81 -19.62
C SER A 365 -5.13 7.95 -18.82
N VAL A 366 -4.03 7.71 -18.10
CA VAL A 366 -3.40 8.71 -17.25
C VAL A 366 -1.88 8.76 -17.41
N ASP A 367 -1.26 9.89 -17.04
CA ASP A 367 0.19 10.04 -17.00
C ASP A 367 0.83 9.24 -15.84
N GLU A 368 2.15 9.05 -15.89
CA GLU A 368 2.91 8.27 -14.90
C GLU A 368 2.76 8.78 -13.46
N ALA A 369 2.70 10.10 -13.23
CA ALA A 369 2.54 10.64 -11.88
C ALA A 369 1.13 10.36 -11.34
N SER A 370 0.11 10.49 -12.19
CA SER A 370 -1.27 10.14 -11.87
C SER A 370 -1.43 8.63 -11.63
N ALA A 371 -0.81 7.78 -12.46
CA ALA A 371 -0.82 6.32 -12.29
C ALA A 371 -0.20 5.90 -10.95
N ARG A 372 0.96 6.45 -10.58
CA ARG A 372 1.60 6.17 -9.27
C ARG A 372 0.70 6.55 -8.10
N ARG A 373 0.01 7.69 -8.17
CA ARG A 373 -0.91 8.13 -7.11
C ARG A 373 -2.12 7.20 -6.99
N ILE A 374 -2.66 6.70 -8.11
CA ILE A 374 -3.75 5.72 -8.10
C ILE A 374 -3.29 4.44 -7.39
N TYR A 375 -2.19 3.84 -7.83
CA TYR A 375 -1.69 2.61 -7.20
C TYR A 375 -1.33 2.77 -5.73
N VAL A 376 -0.72 3.90 -5.34
CA VAL A 376 -0.43 4.17 -3.92
C VAL A 376 -1.71 4.36 -3.12
N SER A 377 -2.72 5.03 -3.67
CA SER A 377 -4.04 5.14 -3.03
C SER A 377 -4.67 3.78 -2.78
N ASP A 378 -4.56 2.85 -3.74
CA ASP A 378 -5.07 1.48 -3.61
C ASP A 378 -4.32 0.68 -2.53
N ILE A 379 -3.03 0.99 -2.31
CA ILE A 379 -2.20 0.38 -1.24
C ILE A 379 -2.50 0.96 0.16
N GLU A 380 -2.78 2.26 0.24
CA GLU A 380 -2.59 3.10 1.44
C GLU A 380 -3.43 2.77 2.69
N GLU A 381 -4.56 2.07 2.55
CA GLU A 381 -5.55 1.94 3.63
C GLU A 381 -5.40 0.66 4.46
N ALA A 382 -5.22 -0.50 3.83
CA ALA A 382 -5.11 -1.78 4.55
C ALA A 382 -3.92 -2.61 4.12
N LEU A 383 -3.36 -2.37 2.92
CA LEU A 383 -2.31 -3.19 2.32
C LEU A 383 -0.92 -2.64 2.59
N LEU A 384 -0.81 -1.49 3.25
CA LEU A 384 0.46 -0.84 3.53
C LEU A 384 1.39 -1.70 4.44
N PRO A 385 0.88 -2.39 5.49
CA PRO A 385 1.66 -3.37 6.24
C PRO A 385 2.17 -4.53 5.39
N GLU A 386 1.31 -5.14 4.58
CA GLU A 386 1.62 -6.25 3.67
C GLU A 386 2.62 -5.81 2.60
N THR A 387 2.48 -4.58 2.11
CA THR A 387 3.41 -3.94 1.18
C THR A 387 4.78 -3.78 1.82
N LEU A 388 4.86 -3.29 3.05
CA LEU A 388 6.14 -3.20 3.76
C LEU A 388 6.76 -4.59 3.96
N GLU A 389 5.98 -5.58 4.39
CA GLU A 389 6.45 -6.96 4.56
C GLU A 389 6.93 -7.57 3.24
N PHE A 390 6.22 -7.31 2.14
CA PHE A 390 6.60 -7.74 0.79
C PHE A 390 7.91 -7.10 0.35
N LEU A 391 8.04 -5.78 0.50
CA LEU A 391 9.24 -5.03 0.13
C LEU A 391 10.47 -5.51 0.91
N VAL A 392 10.29 -5.77 2.21
CA VAL A 392 11.31 -6.36 3.10
C VAL A 392 11.79 -7.72 2.58
N LYS A 393 10.88 -8.56 2.09
CA LYS A 393 11.23 -9.90 1.58
C LYS A 393 11.89 -9.89 0.20
N LYS A 394 11.53 -8.93 -0.66
CA LYS A 394 11.87 -8.95 -2.10
C LYS A 394 13.07 -8.10 -2.51
N HIS A 395 13.34 -7.01 -1.80
CA HIS A 395 14.35 -6.04 -2.23
C HIS A 395 15.60 -6.07 -1.37
N SER A 396 16.71 -5.60 -1.96
CA SER A 396 17.92 -5.23 -1.25
C SER A 396 17.53 -4.24 -0.15
N TYR A 397 17.43 -4.72 1.09
CA TYR A 397 17.07 -3.97 2.30
C TYR A 397 17.60 -2.54 2.33
N ASN A 398 18.77 -2.33 1.72
CA ASN A 398 19.46 -1.07 1.53
C ASN A 398 18.56 0.16 1.28
N ASN A 399 17.88 0.25 0.13
CA ASN A 399 17.18 1.51 -0.23
C ASN A 399 16.00 1.80 0.68
N LEU A 400 15.25 0.78 1.05
CA LEU A 400 14.11 0.89 1.96
C LEU A 400 14.59 1.30 3.37
N PHE A 401 15.67 0.68 3.86
CA PHE A 401 16.26 0.97 5.15
C PHE A 401 16.81 2.40 5.23
N LEU A 402 17.52 2.85 4.19
CA LEU A 402 18.00 4.23 4.10
C LEU A 402 16.84 5.22 4.13
N ASN A 403 15.81 4.99 3.29
CA ASN A 403 14.70 5.93 3.16
C ASN A 403 13.73 5.95 4.36
N LEU A 404 13.67 4.89 5.17
CA LEU A 404 12.72 4.81 6.28
C LEU A 404 13.35 5.06 7.66
N ILE A 405 14.67 4.83 7.79
CA ILE A 405 15.35 4.94 9.09
C ILE A 405 16.49 5.94 9.03
N ALA A 406 17.45 5.71 8.14
CA ALA A 406 18.75 6.33 8.30
C ALA A 406 18.81 7.75 7.72
N GLU A 407 18.22 7.94 6.55
CA GLU A 407 18.20 9.18 5.76
C GLU A 407 16.81 9.34 5.13
N PRO A 408 15.77 9.63 5.93
CA PRO A 408 14.42 9.75 5.41
C PRO A 408 14.33 10.94 4.43
N PRO A 409 13.96 10.72 3.15
CA PRO A 409 13.87 11.80 2.20
C PRO A 409 12.71 12.71 2.56
N LEU A 410 12.88 14.02 2.34
CA LEU A 410 11.78 14.97 2.46
C LEU A 410 10.68 14.60 1.45
N PRO A 411 9.43 14.38 1.89
CA PRO A 411 8.34 14.08 0.98
C PRO A 411 8.02 15.26 0.07
N SER A 412 7.37 14.97 -1.06
CA SER A 412 6.85 16.02 -1.96
C SER A 412 5.82 16.86 -1.20
N THR A 413 6.24 18.04 -0.79
CA THR A 413 5.48 18.97 0.06
C THR A 413 5.29 20.28 -0.68
N ASN A 414 4.16 20.93 -0.45
CA ASN A 414 3.97 22.28 -0.95
C ASN A 414 4.84 23.27 -0.15
N THR A 415 5.04 24.46 -0.70
CA THR A 415 5.91 25.48 -0.10
C THR A 415 5.43 25.95 1.28
N LYS A 416 4.12 25.92 1.54
CA LYS A 416 3.56 26.21 2.85
C LYS A 416 4.03 25.19 3.88
N ASP A 417 3.90 23.91 3.59
CA ASP A 417 4.29 22.84 4.52
C ASP A 417 5.79 22.89 4.80
N GLN A 418 6.60 23.22 3.79
CA GLN A 418 8.05 23.44 3.96
C GLN A 418 8.35 24.63 4.89
N LEU A 419 7.63 25.76 4.73
CA LEU A 419 7.77 26.91 5.63
C LEU A 419 7.35 26.55 7.06
N LEU A 420 6.22 25.87 7.23
CA LEU A 420 5.75 25.44 8.55
C LEU A 420 6.73 24.45 9.22
N LEU A 421 7.34 23.55 8.43
CA LEU A 421 8.36 22.63 8.91
C LEU A 421 9.61 23.37 9.41
N LEU A 422 10.11 24.36 8.64
CA LEU A 422 11.23 25.21 9.04
C LEU A 422 10.90 26.00 10.32
N LEU A 423 9.73 26.65 10.37
CA LEU A 423 9.30 27.42 11.54
C LEU A 423 9.13 26.55 12.79
N GLY A 424 8.65 25.32 12.63
CA GLY A 424 8.57 24.35 13.73
C GLY A 424 9.92 23.95 14.32
N HIS A 425 11.01 24.21 13.59
CA HIS A 425 12.40 23.96 13.99
C HIS A 425 13.23 25.25 14.00
N LEU A 426 12.60 26.41 14.19
CA LEU A 426 13.25 27.73 14.16
C LEU A 426 14.57 27.81 14.95
N PRO A 427 14.69 27.28 16.19
CA PRO A 427 15.97 27.32 16.90
C PRO A 427 17.10 26.60 16.15
N ALA A 428 16.80 25.52 15.41
CA ALA A 428 17.76 24.69 14.68
C ALA A 428 18.38 25.40 13.45
N LEU A 429 17.83 26.54 13.02
CA LEU A 429 18.34 27.30 11.88
C LEU A 429 19.60 28.13 12.19
N PHE A 430 19.90 28.41 13.46
CA PHE A 430 21.02 29.31 13.85
C PHE A 430 22.11 28.60 14.63
N LEU A 431 23.31 28.45 14.08
CA LEU A 431 24.40 27.77 14.79
C LEU A 431 24.89 28.57 16.01
N ASN A 432 25.20 27.88 17.10
CA ASN A 432 25.87 28.50 18.25
C ASN A 432 27.37 28.74 17.96
N ASP A 433 28.03 29.51 18.83
CA ASP A 433 29.45 29.85 18.64
C ASP A 433 30.40 28.64 18.61
N GLN A 434 30.05 27.55 19.30
CA GLN A 434 30.87 26.32 19.27
C GLN A 434 30.71 25.59 17.95
N GLU A 435 29.47 25.44 17.46
CA GLU A 435 29.15 24.82 16.17
C GLU A 435 29.76 25.62 15.01
N LEU A 436 29.68 26.95 15.04
CA LEU A 436 30.34 27.80 14.05
C LEU A 436 31.85 27.58 14.02
N LYS A 437 32.50 27.46 15.18
CA LYS A 437 33.96 27.23 15.25
C LYS A 437 34.41 25.89 14.68
N THR A 438 33.51 24.91 14.53
CA THR A 438 33.83 23.63 13.88
C THR A 438 33.92 23.73 12.35
N LEU A 439 33.38 24.79 11.75
CA LEU A 439 33.43 25.03 10.32
C LEU A 439 34.71 25.75 9.92
N ASP A 440 35.16 25.56 8.68
CA ASP A 440 36.28 26.32 8.10
C ASP A 440 35.93 27.81 8.00
N SER A 441 36.90 28.72 8.09
CA SER A 441 36.68 30.18 8.11
C SER A 441 35.81 30.70 6.97
N GLN A 442 35.92 30.13 5.76
CA GLN A 442 35.11 30.51 4.61
C GLN A 442 33.66 30.01 4.71
N LYS A 443 33.44 28.82 5.29
CA LYS A 443 32.12 28.26 5.58
C LYS A 443 31.45 29.01 6.72
N GLN A 444 32.19 29.43 7.75
CA GLN A 444 31.68 30.28 8.82
C GLN A 444 31.09 31.59 8.28
N ILE A 445 31.84 32.30 7.42
CA ILE A 445 31.37 33.55 6.81
C ILE A 445 30.12 33.29 5.96
N SER A 446 30.14 32.23 5.14
CA SER A 446 29.02 31.88 4.27
C SER A 446 27.77 31.51 5.07
N ARG A 447 27.91 30.74 6.16
CA ARG A 447 26.79 30.38 7.06
C ARG A 447 26.21 31.62 7.74
N ARG A 448 27.05 32.53 8.25
CA ARG A 448 26.59 33.79 8.85
C ARG A 448 25.85 34.69 7.85
N GLN A 449 26.29 34.73 6.59
CA GLN A 449 25.61 35.46 5.52
C GLN A 449 24.23 34.86 5.20
N TYR A 450 24.15 33.52 5.14
CA TYR A 450 22.88 32.81 4.97
C TYR A 450 21.93 33.04 6.15
N GLU A 451 22.40 32.89 7.39
CA GLU A 451 21.60 33.14 8.60
C GLU A 451 21.06 34.58 8.62
N LEU A 452 21.83 35.57 8.16
CA LEU A 452 21.38 36.95 8.03
C LEU A 452 20.22 37.10 7.01
N GLN A 453 20.28 36.42 5.87
CA GLN A 453 19.18 36.44 4.89
C GLN A 453 17.90 35.82 5.48
N VAL A 454 18.04 34.69 6.19
CA VAL A 454 16.92 34.05 6.90
C VAL A 454 16.35 34.97 7.99
N GLU A 455 17.20 35.65 8.77
CA GLU A 455 16.76 36.66 9.75
C GLU A 455 15.93 37.77 9.08
N GLN A 456 16.42 38.31 7.95
CA GLN A 456 15.72 39.36 7.19
C GLN A 456 14.37 38.88 6.65
N ALA A 457 14.31 37.65 6.13
CA ALA A 457 13.07 37.03 5.66
C ALA A 457 12.03 36.91 6.78
N PHE A 458 12.44 36.42 7.95
CA PHE A 458 11.55 36.30 9.10
C PHE A 458 11.10 37.66 9.65
N CYS A 459 11.94 38.70 9.54
CA CYS A 459 11.53 40.07 9.85
C CYS A 459 10.43 40.56 8.90
N LYS A 460 10.56 40.28 7.60
CA LYS A 460 9.54 40.63 6.60
C LYS A 460 8.23 39.90 6.89
N LEU A 461 8.26 38.58 7.11
CA LEU A 461 7.07 37.81 7.48
C LEU A 461 6.43 38.37 8.76
N SER A 462 7.24 38.68 9.77
CA SER A 462 6.76 39.31 11.01
C SER A 462 6.15 40.69 10.77
N ALA A 463 6.67 41.49 9.84
CA ALA A 463 6.11 42.78 9.49
C ALA A 463 4.76 42.62 8.79
N VAL A 464 4.57 41.59 7.96
CA VAL A 464 3.26 41.34 7.35
C VAL A 464 2.22 40.91 8.38
N LEU A 465 2.58 40.08 9.36
CA LEU A 465 1.68 39.76 10.48
C LEU A 465 1.23 41.04 11.19
N ASN A 466 2.16 41.96 11.44
CA ASN A 466 1.87 43.27 12.03
C ASN A 466 0.89 44.08 11.15
N CYS A 467 1.15 44.21 9.84
CA CYS A 467 0.26 44.89 8.89
C CYS A 467 -1.12 44.24 8.74
N SER A 468 -1.23 42.94 9.04
CA SER A 468 -2.49 42.18 9.02
C SER A 468 -3.31 42.33 10.30
N GLY A 469 -2.90 43.22 11.21
CA GLY A 469 -3.59 43.50 12.48
C GLY A 469 -3.09 42.69 13.66
N TRP A 470 -1.98 41.95 13.53
CA TRP A 470 -1.33 41.22 14.63
C TRP A 470 -0.09 41.93 15.16
N ASP A 471 -0.26 43.18 15.56
CA ASP A 471 0.76 43.96 16.25
C ASP A 471 1.06 43.42 17.67
N ILE A 472 2.06 44.02 18.33
CA ILE A 472 2.51 43.60 19.67
C ILE A 472 1.40 43.78 20.72
N GLU A 473 0.60 44.84 20.63
CA GLU A 473 -0.45 45.15 21.61
C GLU A 473 -1.65 44.20 21.46
N THR A 474 -2.05 43.93 20.22
CA THR A 474 -3.10 42.99 19.87
C THR A 474 -2.70 41.57 20.30
N PHE A 475 -1.47 41.16 20.03
CA PHE A 475 -0.95 39.89 20.51
C PHE A 475 -0.91 39.82 22.05
N ALA A 476 -0.48 40.89 22.72
CA ALA A 476 -0.44 40.95 24.17
C ALA A 476 -1.84 40.76 24.78
N THR A 477 -2.78 41.62 24.38
CA THR A 477 -4.13 41.71 24.93
C THR A 477 -5.01 40.50 24.59
N ARG A 478 -4.94 39.98 23.36
CA ARG A 478 -5.79 38.85 22.94
C ARG A 478 -5.23 37.50 23.32
N VAL A 479 -3.90 37.34 23.29
CA VAL A 479 -3.25 36.05 23.45
C VAL A 479 -2.41 36.03 24.70
N LYS A 480 -1.28 36.73 24.72
CA LYS A 480 -0.21 36.57 25.71
C LYS A 480 -0.71 36.70 27.14
N ASP A 481 -1.52 37.71 27.43
CA ASP A 481 -1.97 38.00 28.78
C ASP A 481 -2.97 36.95 29.28
N ASN A 482 -3.75 36.37 28.36
CA ASN A 482 -4.75 35.34 28.63
C ASN A 482 -4.18 33.91 28.63
N LEU A 483 -2.89 33.71 28.32
CA LEU A 483 -2.29 32.38 28.32
C LEU A 483 -2.15 31.80 29.74
N PRO A 484 -2.38 30.49 29.92
CA PRO A 484 -2.03 29.76 31.14
C PRO A 484 -0.54 29.89 31.48
N ALA A 485 -0.20 29.90 32.78
CA ALA A 485 1.18 30.00 33.26
C ALA A 485 2.11 28.93 32.67
N ILE A 486 1.58 27.72 32.46
CA ILE A 486 2.31 26.61 31.83
C ILE A 486 2.73 26.92 30.39
N ILE A 487 1.86 27.52 29.58
CA ILE A 487 2.18 27.90 28.19
C ILE A 487 3.15 29.08 28.19
N LYS A 488 2.96 30.07 29.08
CA LYS A 488 3.87 31.20 29.25
C LYS A 488 5.30 30.73 29.60
N SER A 489 5.43 29.81 30.55
CA SER A 489 6.72 29.21 30.94
C SER A 489 7.44 28.54 29.77
N GLN A 490 6.72 27.71 29.00
CA GLN A 490 7.31 27.03 27.84
C GLN A 490 7.69 28.00 26.72
N PHE A 491 6.86 29.01 26.47
CA PHE A 491 7.18 30.02 25.49
C PHE A 491 8.43 30.82 25.87
N THR A 492 8.60 31.18 27.14
CA THR A 492 9.82 31.84 27.64
C THR A 492 11.06 30.98 27.42
N ARG A 493 10.99 29.67 27.68
CA ARG A 493 12.10 28.73 27.42
C ARG A 493 12.44 28.61 25.95
N PHE A 494 11.42 28.56 25.11
CA PHE A 494 11.58 28.56 23.66
C PHE A 494 12.32 29.82 23.19
N LEU A 495 11.90 31.01 23.66
CA LEU A 495 12.57 32.28 23.36
C LEU A 495 14.02 32.29 23.85
N GLN A 496 14.29 31.82 25.07
CA GLN A 496 15.64 31.77 25.62
C GLN A 496 16.55 30.89 24.77
N THR A 497 16.06 29.73 24.32
CA THR A 497 16.85 28.82 23.48
C THR A 497 17.19 29.41 22.12
N ILE A 498 16.30 30.22 21.52
CA ILE A 498 16.62 30.95 20.29
C ILE A 498 17.72 31.97 20.55
N LYS A 499 17.65 32.71 21.66
CA LYS A 499 18.67 33.71 22.04
C LYS A 499 20.03 33.06 22.28
N ASP A 500 20.05 31.95 23.02
CA ASP A 500 21.26 31.19 23.33
C ASP A 500 21.92 30.66 22.04
N ARG A 501 21.13 30.11 21.11
CA ARG A 501 21.60 29.64 19.81
C ARG A 501 22.14 30.75 18.92
N ARG A 502 21.47 31.90 18.88
CA ARG A 502 21.90 33.07 18.08
C ARG A 502 23.07 33.85 18.68
N CYS A 503 23.45 33.56 19.92
CA CYS A 503 24.40 34.36 20.72
C CYS A 503 24.04 35.87 20.72
N LYS A 504 22.74 36.20 20.77
CA LYS A 504 22.21 37.58 20.74
C LYS A 504 21.01 37.69 21.69
N ASP A 505 21.03 38.69 22.57
CA ASP A 505 19.96 38.90 23.57
C ASP A 505 18.63 39.38 22.97
N THR A 506 18.67 39.97 21.77
CA THR A 506 17.52 40.54 21.07
C THR A 506 17.14 39.74 19.82
N LEU A 507 15.84 39.54 19.62
CA LEU A 507 15.27 38.92 18.43
C LEU A 507 14.88 40.00 17.41
N PRO A 508 15.16 39.81 16.11
CA PRO A 508 14.91 40.85 15.11
C PRO A 508 13.45 40.84 14.62
N TRP A 509 12.67 39.80 14.94
CA TRP A 509 11.25 39.67 14.64
C TRP A 509 10.38 39.74 15.92
N SER A 510 9.06 39.86 15.75
CA SER A 510 8.10 40.05 16.85
C SER A 510 7.88 38.82 17.75
N GLN A 511 7.34 39.05 18.95
CA GLN A 511 6.87 37.96 19.81
C GLN A 511 5.70 37.19 19.18
N THR A 512 4.85 37.83 18.39
CA THR A 512 3.75 37.20 17.63
C THR A 512 4.29 36.09 16.73
N PHE A 513 5.30 36.41 15.90
CA PHE A 513 5.94 35.43 15.01
C PHE A 513 6.60 34.29 15.81
N SER A 514 7.29 34.63 16.89
CA SER A 514 7.95 33.63 17.75
C SER A 514 6.94 32.69 18.41
N PHE A 515 5.77 33.20 18.80
CA PHE A 515 4.71 32.39 19.41
C PHE A 515 4.08 31.42 18.41
N PHE A 516 3.93 31.83 17.16
CA PHE A 516 3.49 30.93 16.09
C PHE A 516 4.48 29.78 15.87
N ALA A 517 5.78 30.07 15.77
CA ALA A 517 6.82 29.06 15.70
C ALA A 517 6.80 28.11 16.92
N PHE A 518 6.60 28.65 18.12
CA PHE A 518 6.45 27.85 19.34
C PHE A 518 5.28 26.85 19.28
N ILE A 519 4.12 27.25 18.75
CA ILE A 519 2.96 26.35 18.59
C ILE A 519 3.28 25.23 17.59
N LEU A 520 4.03 25.52 16.52
CA LEU A 520 4.49 24.51 15.56
C LEU A 520 5.50 23.53 16.19
N THR A 521 6.38 24.02 17.07
CA THR A 521 7.28 23.16 17.85
C THR A 521 6.51 22.28 18.82
N SER A 522 5.50 22.82 19.52
CA SER A 522 4.73 22.14 20.57
C SER A 522 3.22 22.06 20.23
N PRO A 523 2.82 21.19 19.29
CA PRO A 523 1.45 21.17 18.76
C PRO A 523 0.38 20.81 19.79
N SER A 524 0.73 20.17 20.91
CA SER A 524 -0.21 19.87 22.00
C SER A 524 -0.79 21.14 22.65
N THR A 525 -0.11 22.29 22.54
CA THR A 525 -0.63 23.58 23.00
C THR A 525 -1.95 23.98 22.32
N LYS A 526 -2.25 23.45 21.12
CA LYS A 526 -3.51 23.65 20.40
C LYS A 526 -4.72 23.00 21.07
N LEU A 527 -4.55 22.19 22.12
CA LEU A 527 -5.68 21.76 22.96
C LEU A 527 -6.26 22.95 23.75
N ASN A 528 -5.47 24.03 23.95
CA ASN A 528 -5.98 25.30 24.44
C ASN A 528 -6.67 26.08 23.31
N LYS A 529 -7.89 26.57 23.57
CA LYS A 529 -8.71 27.29 22.59
C LYS A 529 -8.06 28.58 22.07
N ILE A 530 -7.35 29.32 22.93
CA ILE A 530 -6.66 30.57 22.56
C ILE A 530 -5.52 30.27 21.58
N CYS A 531 -4.69 29.27 21.91
CA CYS A 531 -3.60 28.83 21.02
C CYS A 531 -4.14 28.30 19.68
N LYS A 532 -5.23 27.53 19.69
CA LYS A 532 -5.86 27.02 18.46
C LYS A 532 -6.41 28.16 17.58
N GLY A 533 -7.13 29.10 18.18
CA GLY A 533 -7.68 30.26 17.47
C GLY A 533 -6.58 31.11 16.84
N PHE A 534 -5.56 31.47 17.64
CA PHE A 534 -4.39 32.19 17.15
C PHE A 534 -3.69 31.46 16.00
N TYR A 535 -3.44 30.16 16.15
CA TYR A 535 -2.78 29.36 15.11
C TYR A 535 -3.53 29.41 13.77
N LEU A 536 -4.85 29.19 13.79
CA LEU A 536 -5.67 29.19 12.58
C LEU A 536 -5.72 30.56 11.89
N GLU A 537 -5.77 31.64 12.66
CA GLU A 537 -5.76 33.01 12.11
C GLU A 537 -4.41 33.34 11.45
N ILE A 538 -3.30 33.04 12.12
CA ILE A 538 -1.96 33.28 11.56
C ILE A 538 -1.69 32.38 10.36
N GLU A 539 -2.09 31.11 10.42
CA GLU A 539 -1.98 30.19 9.29
C GLU A 539 -2.79 30.70 8.09
N GLY A 540 -4.00 31.23 8.30
CA GLY A 540 -4.82 31.84 7.26
C GLY A 540 -4.12 33.04 6.58
N ILE A 541 -3.49 33.91 7.37
CA ILE A 541 -2.72 35.06 6.86
C ILE A 541 -1.52 34.58 6.05
N LEU A 542 -0.73 33.64 6.56
CA LEU A 542 0.41 33.08 5.82
C LEU A 542 -0.04 32.40 4.52
N ASN A 543 -1.14 31.65 4.54
CA ASN A 543 -1.69 31.02 3.33
C ASN A 543 -2.09 32.04 2.26
N SER A 544 -2.58 33.21 2.65
CA SER A 544 -2.94 34.27 1.70
C SER A 544 -1.72 34.91 1.03
N MET A 545 -0.54 34.81 1.65
CA MET A 545 0.72 35.35 1.12
C MET A 545 1.48 34.38 0.21
N ILE A 546 1.38 33.08 0.49
CA ILE A 546 2.09 32.05 -0.26
C ILE A 546 1.31 31.79 -1.55
N SER A 547 1.81 32.31 -2.68
CA SER A 547 1.23 32.00 -3.99
C SER A 547 1.39 30.50 -4.29
N ALA A 548 0.44 29.90 -5.02
CA ALA A 548 0.52 28.49 -5.40
C ALA A 548 1.72 28.14 -6.30
N GLN A 549 2.48 29.13 -6.77
CA GLN A 549 3.60 28.97 -7.71
C GLN A 549 4.97 29.42 -7.17
N SER A 550 5.05 30.02 -5.98
CA SER A 550 6.32 30.48 -5.39
C SER A 550 7.03 29.33 -4.67
N ASN A 551 8.32 29.14 -4.94
CA ASN A 551 9.14 28.17 -4.19
C ASN A 551 9.61 28.77 -2.85
N LEU A 552 10.10 27.93 -1.93
CA LEU A 552 10.50 28.37 -0.59
C LEU A 552 11.66 29.38 -0.60
N GLN A 553 12.58 29.21 -1.54
CA GLN A 553 13.73 30.10 -1.72
C GLN A 553 13.27 31.52 -2.07
N ASP A 554 12.28 31.67 -2.95
CA ASP A 554 11.73 32.97 -3.35
C ASP A 554 11.01 33.65 -2.18
N ILE A 555 10.24 32.89 -1.39
CA ILE A 555 9.52 33.42 -0.23
C ILE A 555 10.47 33.91 0.85
N LEU A 556 11.58 33.19 1.06
CA LEU A 556 12.61 33.57 2.00
C LEU A 556 13.65 34.54 1.41
N GLU A 557 13.52 34.88 0.12
CA GLU A 557 14.48 35.69 -0.64
C GLU A 557 15.94 35.23 -0.47
N VAL A 558 16.15 33.92 -0.35
CA VAL A 558 17.49 33.33 -0.19
C VAL A 558 18.19 33.33 -1.55
N SER A 559 19.39 33.89 -1.61
CA SER A 559 20.15 33.94 -2.86
C SER A 559 20.56 32.54 -3.32
N ASP A 560 20.66 32.32 -4.64
CA ASP A 560 21.03 31.01 -5.22
C ASP A 560 22.32 30.42 -4.64
N ARG A 561 23.26 31.29 -4.23
CA ARG A 561 24.52 30.92 -3.57
C ARG A 561 24.31 30.11 -2.27
N PHE A 562 23.19 30.27 -1.59
CA PHE A 562 22.90 29.63 -0.30
C PHE A 562 21.75 28.63 -0.37
N LYS A 563 21.32 28.24 -1.58
CA LYS A 563 20.26 27.26 -1.79
C LYS A 563 20.53 25.93 -1.09
N ASP A 564 21.78 25.47 -1.10
CA ASP A 564 22.17 24.22 -0.45
C ASP A 564 21.99 24.29 1.08
N TYR A 565 22.29 25.42 1.73
CA TYR A 565 22.02 25.59 3.16
C TYR A 565 20.53 25.56 3.50
N LEU A 566 19.69 26.16 2.66
CA LEU A 566 18.23 26.10 2.84
C LEU A 566 17.72 24.66 2.69
N LYS A 567 18.25 23.92 1.72
CA LYS A 567 17.92 22.52 1.53
C LYS A 567 18.36 21.67 2.73
N ASP A 568 19.60 21.84 3.19
CA ASP A 568 20.15 21.13 4.35
C ASP A 568 19.33 21.42 5.62
N ASP A 569 18.98 22.68 5.87
CA ASP A 569 18.15 23.06 7.02
C ASP A 569 16.75 22.43 6.94
N LEU A 570 16.17 22.33 5.74
CA LEU A 570 14.87 21.70 5.51
C LEU A 570 14.91 20.17 5.71
N GLU A 571 15.95 19.51 5.22
CA GLU A 571 16.19 18.08 5.42
C GLU A 571 16.43 17.76 6.90
N ASN A 572 17.22 18.59 7.59
CA ASN A 572 17.44 18.46 9.04
C ASN A 572 16.14 18.67 9.85
N ALA A 573 15.32 19.65 9.46
CA ALA A 573 14.02 19.87 10.07
C ALA A 573 13.08 18.69 9.85
N TRP A 574 13.09 18.09 8.65
CA TRP A 574 12.33 16.89 8.35
C TRP A 574 12.77 15.71 9.21
N GLU A 575 14.08 15.46 9.29
CA GLU A 575 14.62 14.33 10.06
C GLU A 575 14.31 14.46 11.56
N SER A 576 14.35 15.68 12.09
CA SER A 576 13.92 15.99 13.47
C SER A 576 12.41 15.75 13.65
N ASN A 577 11.59 16.13 12.67
CA ASN A 577 10.16 15.83 12.68
C ASN A 577 9.88 14.32 12.64
N VAL A 578 10.58 13.57 11.78
CA VAL A 578 10.48 12.11 11.68
C VAL A 578 10.85 11.46 13.02
N THR A 579 11.95 11.90 13.62
CA THR A 579 12.40 11.38 14.92
C THR A 579 11.36 11.63 16.00
N SER A 580 10.91 12.88 16.15
CA SER A 580 9.97 13.26 17.21
C SER A 580 8.59 12.59 17.04
N SER A 581 8.06 12.56 15.82
CA SER A 581 6.75 11.96 15.51
C SER A 581 6.71 10.45 15.72
N ASN A 582 7.76 9.73 15.29
CA ASN A 582 7.86 8.29 15.48
C ASN A 582 8.07 7.92 16.95
N MET A 583 8.81 8.73 17.71
CA MET A 583 8.91 8.56 19.17
C MET A 583 7.53 8.66 19.84
N PHE A 584 6.74 9.67 19.52
CA PHE A 584 5.39 9.80 20.07
C PHE A 584 4.47 8.65 19.65
N SER A 585 4.57 8.21 18.40
CA SER A 585 3.82 7.04 17.92
C SER A 585 4.14 5.81 18.78
N LEU A 586 5.43 5.49 18.96
CA LEU A 586 5.85 4.35 19.79
C LEU A 586 5.42 4.46 21.27
N LEU A 587 5.43 5.67 21.84
CA LEU A 587 4.99 5.89 23.23
C LEU A 587 3.48 5.75 23.43
N THR A 588 2.69 6.02 22.39
CA THR A 588 1.21 5.94 22.42
C THR A 588 0.66 4.61 21.91
N MET A 589 1.56 3.66 21.61
CA MET A 589 1.19 2.30 21.25
C MET A 589 0.52 1.59 22.44
N HIS A 590 -0.68 1.06 22.20
CA HIS A 590 -1.39 0.20 23.14
C HIS A 590 -0.52 -1.01 23.53
N ASP A 591 -0.56 -1.41 24.80
CA ASP A 591 0.31 -2.42 25.40
C ASP A 591 1.83 -2.17 25.28
N GLY A 592 2.26 -0.97 24.87
CA GLY A 592 3.67 -0.59 24.74
C GLY A 592 4.55 -0.93 25.95
N LEU A 593 4.03 -0.89 27.19
CA LEU A 593 4.79 -1.31 28.39
C LEU A 593 5.02 -2.83 28.44
N ARG A 594 4.03 -3.63 28.04
CA ARG A 594 4.16 -5.08 27.93
C ARG A 594 5.14 -5.44 26.82
N LEU A 595 5.04 -4.75 25.66
CA LEU A 595 5.95 -4.93 24.53
C LEU A 595 7.40 -4.63 24.89
N ALA A 596 7.62 -3.59 25.69
CA ALA A 596 8.93 -3.19 26.15
C ALA A 596 9.60 -4.21 27.10
N GLN A 597 8.88 -5.18 27.66
CA GLN A 597 9.51 -6.28 28.41
C GLN A 597 10.31 -7.23 27.51
N LEU A 598 9.98 -7.27 26.21
CA LEU A 598 10.52 -8.23 25.26
C LEU A 598 11.45 -7.60 24.22
N LEU A 599 11.36 -6.27 24.02
CA LEU A 599 12.25 -5.52 23.15
C LEU A 599 13.13 -4.56 23.97
N PRO A 600 14.42 -4.87 24.22
CA PRO A 600 15.31 -4.07 25.06
C PRO A 600 15.46 -2.60 24.61
N SER A 601 15.45 -2.34 23.31
CA SER A 601 15.55 -1.00 22.74
C SER A 601 14.31 -0.15 23.09
N LEU A 602 13.11 -0.74 23.04
CA LEU A 602 11.87 -0.08 23.45
C LEU A 602 11.83 0.15 24.98
N LYS A 603 12.31 -0.81 25.78
CA LYS A 603 12.51 -0.65 27.23
C LYS A 603 13.38 0.57 27.53
N SER A 604 14.54 0.65 26.87
CA SER A 604 15.50 1.74 27.03
C SER A 604 14.90 3.08 26.65
N LEU A 605 14.14 3.13 25.54
CA LEU A 605 13.43 4.34 25.12
C LEU A 605 12.45 4.81 26.22
N GLN A 606 11.55 3.95 26.66
CA GLN A 606 10.51 4.32 27.63
C GLN A 606 11.11 4.75 28.98
N ILE A 607 12.14 4.05 29.49
CA ILE A 607 12.87 4.43 30.70
C ILE A 607 13.46 5.84 30.55
N ARG A 608 14.17 6.10 29.44
CA ARG A 608 14.84 7.38 29.22
C ARG A 608 13.84 8.52 29.05
N VAL A 609 12.74 8.28 28.35
CA VAL A 609 11.66 9.26 28.19
C VAL A 609 10.98 9.56 29.52
N ALA A 610 10.68 8.55 30.33
CA ALA A 610 10.05 8.75 31.63
C ALA A 610 10.96 9.53 32.60
N ARG A 611 12.27 9.24 32.60
CA ARG A 611 13.28 10.02 33.36
C ARG A 611 13.41 11.45 32.84
N LEU A 612 13.48 11.63 31.53
CA LEU A 612 13.53 12.94 30.89
C LEU A 612 12.30 13.77 31.29
N LEU A 613 11.11 13.18 31.21
CA LEU A 613 9.87 13.83 31.59
C LEU A 613 9.87 14.25 33.07
N LYS A 614 10.24 13.35 33.99
CA LYS A 614 10.35 13.69 35.42
C LYS A 614 11.29 14.88 35.65
N ASN A 615 12.46 14.87 35.01
CA ASN A 615 13.43 15.96 35.13
C ASN A 615 12.91 17.27 34.54
N LEU A 616 12.18 17.21 33.41
CA LEU A 616 11.55 18.38 32.81
C LEU A 616 10.45 18.95 33.69
N ILE A 617 9.64 18.10 34.33
CA ILE A 617 8.61 18.53 35.28
C ILE A 617 9.30 19.26 36.45
N SER A 618 10.27 18.62 37.09
CA SER A 618 11.05 19.21 38.19
C SER A 618 11.62 20.57 37.80
N ALA A 619 12.39 20.64 36.71
CA ALA A 619 12.98 21.90 36.26
C ALA A 619 11.95 22.99 35.93
N SER A 620 10.70 22.63 35.62
CA SER A 620 9.60 23.57 35.35
C SER A 620 8.97 24.09 36.61
N PHE A 621 8.67 23.21 37.56
CA PHE A 621 7.97 23.59 38.79
C PHE A 621 8.90 24.14 39.88
N GLU A 622 10.21 24.06 39.70
CA GLU A 622 11.19 24.75 40.56
C GLU A 622 11.57 26.15 40.06
N ASN A 623 11.07 26.62 38.89
CA ASN A 623 11.37 27.95 38.35
C ASN A 623 10.10 28.77 38.03
N PRO A 624 10.13 30.12 38.16
CA PRO A 624 9.01 30.97 37.78
C PRO A 624 8.64 30.84 36.29
N PRO A 625 7.36 30.99 35.91
CA PRO A 625 6.20 31.32 36.77
C PRO A 625 5.55 30.10 37.45
N LEU A 626 5.98 28.87 37.17
CA LEU A 626 5.29 27.67 37.67
C LEU A 626 5.62 27.33 39.13
N SER A 627 6.80 27.74 39.62
CA SER A 627 7.13 27.67 41.04
C SER A 627 6.18 28.46 41.94
N GLU A 628 5.45 29.43 41.37
CA GLU A 628 4.43 30.22 42.07
C GLU A 628 3.05 29.55 42.06
N GLN A 629 2.88 28.46 41.31
CA GLN A 629 1.61 27.73 41.14
C GLN A 629 1.80 26.21 41.25
N PRO A 630 2.44 25.68 42.32
CA PRO A 630 2.72 24.25 42.45
C PRO A 630 1.43 23.40 42.53
N GLU A 631 0.37 23.97 43.08
CA GLU A 631 -0.92 23.31 43.30
C GLU A 631 -1.60 22.86 42.00
N VAL A 632 -1.27 23.47 40.84
CA VAL A 632 -1.88 23.13 39.55
C VAL A 632 -1.58 21.69 39.15
N LEU A 633 -0.33 21.25 39.34
CA LEU A 633 0.07 19.88 39.04
C LEU A 633 -0.51 18.92 40.08
N GLU A 634 -0.41 19.28 41.36
CA GLU A 634 -0.88 18.49 42.48
C GLU A 634 -2.38 18.19 42.39
N THR A 635 -3.21 19.22 42.18
CA THR A 635 -4.66 19.09 42.05
C THR A 635 -5.04 18.20 40.87
N THR A 636 -4.34 18.35 39.74
CA THR A 636 -4.60 17.55 38.52
C THR A 636 -4.26 16.07 38.74
N VAL A 637 -3.10 15.79 39.35
CA VAL A 637 -2.65 14.43 39.66
C VAL A 637 -3.58 13.77 40.66
N ASN A 638 -3.89 14.44 41.77
CA ASN A 638 -4.73 13.89 42.85
C ASN A 638 -6.15 13.58 42.36
N HIS A 639 -6.73 14.46 41.53
CA HIS A 639 -8.05 14.22 40.95
C HIS A 639 -8.06 12.98 40.04
N LEU A 640 -7.05 12.81 39.19
CA LEU A 640 -6.94 11.61 38.34
C LEU A 640 -6.75 10.33 39.16
N LEU A 641 -5.85 10.36 40.15
CA LEU A 641 -5.64 9.23 41.04
C LEU A 641 -6.90 8.85 41.79
N SER A 642 -7.64 9.84 42.32
CA SER A 642 -8.93 9.58 42.96
C SER A 642 -9.91 8.90 42.01
N ALA A 643 -10.05 9.37 40.77
CA ALA A 643 -10.93 8.76 39.78
C ALA A 643 -10.48 7.33 39.42
N ILE A 644 -9.18 7.08 39.32
CA ILE A 644 -8.60 5.75 39.08
C ILE A 644 -8.96 4.80 40.23
N TYR A 645 -8.74 5.21 41.48
CA TYR A 645 -9.01 4.37 42.65
C TYR A 645 -10.50 4.11 42.92
N THR A 646 -11.40 4.92 42.37
CA THR A 646 -12.84 4.61 42.40
C THR A 646 -13.28 3.50 41.45
N ASN A 647 -12.41 3.08 40.52
CA ASN A 647 -12.69 2.02 39.53
C ASN A 647 -11.69 0.87 39.70
N THR A 648 -12.18 -0.32 40.05
CA THR A 648 -11.35 -1.51 40.31
C THR A 648 -10.51 -1.93 39.11
N THR A 649 -11.06 -1.78 37.90
CA THR A 649 -10.36 -2.14 36.65
C THR A 649 -9.21 -1.16 36.37
N TRP A 650 -9.45 0.14 36.53
CA TRP A 650 -8.41 1.15 36.34
C TRP A 650 -7.33 1.08 37.43
N THR A 651 -7.72 0.75 38.66
CA THR A 651 -6.78 0.50 39.75
C THR A 651 -5.82 -0.63 39.38
N SER A 652 -6.35 -1.76 38.89
CA SER A 652 -5.51 -2.88 38.44
C SER A 652 -4.52 -2.48 37.33
N TYR A 653 -4.99 -1.72 36.34
CA TYR A 653 -4.11 -1.21 35.27
C TYR A 653 -3.06 -0.22 35.79
N TRP A 654 -3.44 0.64 36.74
CA TRP A 654 -2.53 1.59 37.36
C TRP A 654 -1.45 0.89 38.19
N ASP A 655 -1.82 -0.15 38.93
CA ASP A 655 -0.88 -0.98 39.68
C ASP A 655 0.10 -1.70 38.74
N GLN A 656 -0.37 -2.18 37.59
CA GLN A 656 0.51 -2.74 36.55
C GLN A 656 1.53 -1.71 36.04
N VAL A 657 1.10 -0.47 35.77
CA VAL A 657 1.99 0.63 35.36
C VAL A 657 3.00 0.95 36.47
N CYS A 658 2.56 1.02 37.73
CA CYS A 658 3.43 1.33 38.86
C CYS A 658 4.43 0.21 39.19
N SER A 659 4.04 -1.05 38.98
CA SER A 659 4.90 -2.22 39.23
C SER A 659 5.90 -2.48 38.09
N SER A 660 5.75 -1.83 36.94
CA SER A 660 6.67 -1.97 35.81
C SER A 660 8.08 -1.44 36.14
N GLU A 661 9.10 -2.27 35.88
CA GLU A 661 10.51 -1.89 35.99
C GLU A 661 10.87 -0.64 35.16
N ILE A 662 10.13 -0.40 34.08
CA ILE A 662 10.33 0.73 33.15
C ILE A 662 10.04 2.07 33.85
N LEU A 663 9.06 2.07 34.74
CA LEU A 663 8.55 3.25 35.44
C LEU A 663 8.99 3.29 36.91
N ASN A 664 10.01 2.50 37.26
CA ASN A 664 10.76 2.64 38.50
C ASN A 664 11.75 3.81 38.37
N LEU A 665 11.23 5.02 38.54
CA LEU A 665 12.02 6.25 38.42
C LEU A 665 12.83 6.51 39.70
N PRO A 666 14.14 6.80 39.58
CA PRO A 666 14.98 7.04 40.75
C PRO A 666 14.54 8.30 41.49
N LEU A 667 14.65 8.28 42.82
CA LEU A 667 14.43 9.46 43.67
C LEU A 667 15.51 10.50 43.43
N ASP A 668 15.14 11.77 43.31
CA ASP A 668 16.10 12.87 43.25
C ASP A 668 16.38 13.41 44.67
N PRO A 669 17.59 13.22 45.23
CA PRO A 669 17.91 13.67 46.58
C PRO A 669 17.92 15.20 46.73
N LYS A 670 17.90 15.96 45.62
CA LYS A 670 17.87 17.43 45.63
C LYS A 670 16.45 18.01 45.74
N ILE A 671 15.43 17.17 45.63
CA ILE A 671 14.02 17.57 45.65
C ILE A 671 13.36 17.03 46.92
N ALA A 672 12.46 17.80 47.51
CA ALA A 672 11.68 17.32 48.66
C ALA A 672 10.93 16.02 48.30
N PRO A 673 10.90 14.99 49.19
CA PRO A 673 10.31 13.68 48.88
C PRO A 673 8.87 13.73 48.36
N GLU A 674 8.05 14.63 48.89
CA GLU A 674 6.65 14.84 48.48
C GLU A 674 6.55 15.35 47.04
N LYS A 675 7.37 16.35 46.69
CA LYS A 675 7.45 16.90 45.33
C LYS A 675 7.99 15.87 44.34
N ASP A 676 9.02 15.11 44.72
CA ASP A 676 9.60 14.08 43.87
C ASP A 676 8.60 12.95 43.60
N SER A 677 7.80 12.59 44.61
CA SER A 677 6.67 11.64 44.49
C SER A 677 5.59 12.17 43.54
N LEU A 678 5.23 13.47 43.64
CA LEU A 678 4.28 14.12 42.74
C LEU A 678 4.78 14.09 41.28
N TYR A 679 6.04 14.46 41.04
CA TYR A 679 6.63 14.46 39.69
C TYR A 679 6.71 13.05 39.10
N THR A 680 7.03 12.06 39.93
CA THR A 680 7.03 10.64 39.55
C THR A 680 5.62 10.17 39.18
N SER A 681 4.62 10.53 39.99
CA SER A 681 3.22 10.18 39.76
C SER A 681 2.67 10.83 38.49
N ALA A 682 3.00 12.10 38.24
CA ALA A 682 2.64 12.81 37.02
C ALA A 682 3.22 12.13 35.76
N ALA A 683 4.49 11.73 35.80
CA ALA A 683 5.12 10.99 34.71
C ALA A 683 4.44 9.64 34.47
N ARG A 684 4.16 8.87 35.53
CA ARG A 684 3.45 7.59 35.45
C ARG A 684 2.04 7.73 34.90
N LEU A 685 1.30 8.75 35.32
CA LEU A 685 -0.05 9.02 34.82
C LEU A 685 -0.05 9.29 33.31
N LEU A 686 0.96 9.98 32.78
CA LEU A 686 1.05 10.18 31.33
C LEU A 686 1.23 8.85 30.59
N PHE A 687 2.12 7.97 31.06
CA PHE A 687 2.30 6.64 30.48
C PHE A 687 1.04 5.79 30.61
N PHE A 688 0.37 5.83 31.76
CA PHE A 688 -0.91 5.15 31.97
C PHE A 688 -1.98 5.62 30.97
N ILE A 689 -2.09 6.93 30.72
CA ILE A 689 -3.00 7.48 29.71
C ILE A 689 -2.65 6.98 28.31
N PHE A 690 -1.37 6.93 27.95
CA PHE A 690 -0.92 6.40 26.66
C PHE A 690 -1.25 4.91 26.48
N GLN A 691 -1.17 4.11 27.54
CA GLN A 691 -1.50 2.68 27.49
C GLN A 691 -3.02 2.43 27.48
N HIS A 692 -3.81 3.32 28.09
CA HIS A 692 -5.26 3.15 28.29
C HIS A 692 -6.06 4.35 27.78
N PRO A 693 -6.18 4.53 26.45
CA PRO A 693 -6.82 5.71 25.84
C PRO A 693 -8.32 5.87 26.19
N LEU A 694 -8.98 4.82 26.69
CA LEU A 694 -10.37 4.88 27.18
C LEU A 694 -10.56 5.91 28.32
N ILE A 695 -9.49 6.21 29.06
CA ILE A 695 -9.52 7.19 30.16
C ILE A 695 -9.60 8.62 29.62
N GLU A 696 -9.16 8.84 28.38
CA GLU A 696 -9.24 10.14 27.72
C GLU A 696 -10.67 10.50 27.32
N THR A 697 -11.50 9.50 27.06
CA THR A 697 -12.88 9.68 26.58
C THR A 697 -13.92 9.62 27.70
N HIS A 698 -13.56 9.08 28.88
CA HIS A 698 -14.49 8.91 29.98
C HIS A 698 -14.91 10.24 30.64
N PRO A 699 -16.22 10.47 30.92
CA PRO A 699 -16.71 11.76 31.41
C PRO A 699 -16.05 12.29 32.69
N SER A 700 -15.73 11.41 33.65
CA SER A 700 -15.13 11.81 34.93
C SER A 700 -13.65 12.20 34.84
N THR A 701 -12.94 11.74 33.82
CA THR A 701 -11.48 11.92 33.69
C THR A 701 -11.09 12.80 32.52
N LYS A 702 -11.94 12.92 31.49
CA LYS A 702 -11.67 13.63 30.22
C LYS A 702 -11.07 15.02 30.43
N GLN A 703 -11.67 15.86 31.27
CA GLN A 703 -11.19 17.23 31.48
C GLN A 703 -9.83 17.23 32.20
N THR A 704 -9.66 16.39 33.22
CA THR A 704 -8.44 16.32 34.01
C THR A 704 -7.28 15.71 33.21
N VAL A 705 -7.56 14.71 32.36
CA VAL A 705 -6.62 14.18 31.38
C VAL A 705 -6.19 15.27 30.39
N ALA A 706 -7.13 16.05 29.86
CA ALA A 706 -6.82 17.15 28.96
C ALA A 706 -5.91 18.20 29.63
N ASN A 707 -6.17 18.51 30.90
CA ASN A 707 -5.32 19.40 31.70
C ASN A 707 -3.91 18.81 31.91
N LEU A 708 -3.80 17.53 32.29
CA LEU A 708 -2.50 16.89 32.48
C LEU A 708 -1.69 16.85 31.19
N LYS A 709 -2.33 16.50 30.06
CA LYS A 709 -1.71 16.53 28.73
C LYS A 709 -1.23 17.93 28.35
N MET A 710 -2.02 18.97 28.64
CA MET A 710 -1.65 20.37 28.42
C MET A 710 -0.44 20.80 29.24
N ILE A 711 -0.17 20.15 30.38
CA ILE A 711 1.00 20.42 31.21
C ILE A 711 2.22 19.66 30.69
N LEU A 712 2.07 18.36 30.43
CA LEU A 712 3.20 17.46 30.24
C LEU A 712 3.64 17.30 28.77
N LEU A 713 2.70 17.30 27.82
CA LEU A 713 3.05 17.08 26.41
C LEU A 713 3.89 18.20 25.80
N PRO A 714 3.65 19.50 26.07
CA PRO A 714 4.51 20.55 25.53
C PRO A 714 5.96 20.41 25.98
N LEU A 715 6.19 20.03 27.25
CA LEU A 715 7.53 19.76 27.78
C LEU A 715 8.26 18.70 26.96
N LEU A 716 7.57 17.58 26.71
CA LEU A 716 8.15 16.45 26.01
C LEU A 716 8.36 16.74 24.51
N GLN A 717 7.37 17.38 23.86
CA GLN A 717 7.45 17.76 22.44
C GLN A 717 8.61 18.71 22.17
N TYR A 718 8.76 19.72 23.03
CA TYR A 718 9.87 20.64 22.95
C TYR A 718 11.22 19.94 23.15
N ALA A 719 11.32 19.06 24.15
CA ALA A 719 12.55 18.32 24.41
C ALA A 719 12.94 17.38 23.24
N PHE A 720 11.96 16.80 22.53
CA PHE A 720 12.22 15.96 21.37
C PHE A 720 12.71 16.72 20.14
N LYS A 721 12.36 18.01 20.02
CA LYS A 721 12.81 18.89 18.93
C LYS A 721 14.06 19.71 19.26
N LYS A 722 14.63 19.53 20.45
CA LYS A 722 15.85 20.23 20.88
C LYS A 722 17.06 19.68 20.14
N VAL A 723 17.89 20.55 19.54
CA VAL A 723 19.05 20.17 18.71
C VAL A 723 20.01 19.26 19.48
N GLU A 724 20.26 19.56 20.76
CA GLU A 724 21.19 18.81 21.61
C GLU A 724 20.72 17.39 21.95
N ASN A 725 19.43 17.11 21.73
CA ASN A 725 18.85 15.79 21.95
C ASN A 725 18.75 14.96 20.68
N GLN A 726 18.88 15.55 19.49
CA GLN A 726 18.58 14.91 18.21
C GLN A 726 19.35 13.59 18.03
N THR A 727 20.68 13.60 18.19
CA THR A 727 21.52 12.39 18.07
C THR A 727 21.16 11.33 19.09
N LYS A 728 20.87 11.73 20.34
CA LYS A 728 20.48 10.79 21.41
C LYS A 728 19.14 10.13 21.11
N LEU A 729 18.19 10.87 20.55
CA LEU A 729 16.88 10.37 20.18
C LEU A 729 16.97 9.44 18.97
N LYS A 730 17.72 9.79 17.93
CA LYS A 730 17.99 8.89 16.79
C LYS A 730 18.61 7.56 17.24
N ASN A 731 19.62 7.60 18.12
CA ASN A 731 20.23 6.38 18.66
C ASN A 731 19.28 5.51 19.48
N LEU A 732 18.19 6.07 20.00
CA LEU A 732 17.13 5.31 20.69
C LEU A 732 16.06 4.79 19.73
N LEU A 733 15.72 5.56 18.70
CA LEU A 733 14.67 5.24 17.75
C LEU A 733 15.12 4.20 16.72
N ASN A 734 16.30 4.40 16.14
CA ASN A 734 16.74 3.62 14.98
C ASN A 734 16.82 2.11 15.26
N PRO A 735 17.26 1.62 16.44
CA PRO A 735 17.21 0.19 16.74
C PRO A 735 15.78 -0.38 16.79
N ILE A 736 14.81 0.40 17.24
CA ILE A 736 13.40 -0.02 17.28
C ILE A 736 12.85 -0.08 15.86
N LEU A 737 13.12 0.93 15.03
CA LEU A 737 12.71 0.90 13.63
C LEU A 737 13.46 -0.19 12.84
N ALA A 738 14.75 -0.45 13.10
CA ALA A 738 15.49 -1.52 12.44
C ALA A 738 14.88 -2.89 12.76
N SER A 739 14.40 -3.08 13.99
CA SER A 739 13.73 -4.32 14.40
C SER A 739 12.53 -4.65 13.49
N ILE A 740 11.71 -3.68 13.07
CA ILE A 740 10.57 -4.00 12.20
C ILE A 740 10.97 -4.49 10.79
N PHE A 741 12.21 -4.30 10.37
CA PHE A 741 12.73 -4.87 9.11
C PHE A 741 13.20 -6.32 9.27
N LEU A 742 13.35 -6.83 10.49
CA LEU A 742 13.82 -8.18 10.74
C LEU A 742 12.62 -9.15 10.88
N ASP A 743 12.36 -9.96 9.85
CA ASP A 743 11.33 -11.01 9.88
C ASP A 743 11.90 -12.26 10.56
N ALA A 744 11.77 -12.33 11.89
CA ALA A 744 12.29 -13.46 12.66
C ALA A 744 11.67 -14.78 12.20
N HIS A 745 12.51 -15.82 12.08
CA HIS A 745 12.06 -17.18 11.85
C HIS A 745 11.03 -17.57 12.92
N LYS A 746 9.89 -18.13 12.51
CA LYS A 746 8.83 -18.63 13.41
C LYS A 746 9.02 -20.13 13.64
N PRO A 747 9.68 -20.54 14.73
CA PRO A 747 9.88 -21.95 15.03
C PRO A 747 8.55 -22.66 15.33
N SER A 748 8.48 -23.91 14.93
CA SER A 748 7.38 -24.83 15.21
C SER A 748 7.21 -25.08 16.71
N TYR A 749 5.99 -25.46 17.13
CA TYR A 749 5.74 -25.99 18.46
C TYR A 749 5.14 -27.40 18.37
N PRO A 750 5.80 -28.46 18.91
CA PRO A 750 7.09 -28.45 19.59
C PRO A 750 8.27 -28.17 18.63
N ILE A 751 9.38 -27.67 19.17
CA ILE A 751 10.58 -27.32 18.40
C ILE A 751 11.23 -28.58 17.83
N THR A 752 11.58 -28.51 16.54
CA THR A 752 12.24 -29.55 15.78
C THR A 752 13.69 -29.18 15.46
N THR A 753 14.52 -30.17 15.10
CA THR A 753 15.87 -29.91 14.58
C THR A 753 15.84 -29.05 13.30
N LYS A 754 14.78 -29.15 12.50
CA LYS A 754 14.60 -28.35 11.27
C LYS A 754 14.40 -26.86 11.56
N ASP A 755 13.79 -26.52 12.69
CA ASP A 755 13.66 -25.11 13.11
C ASP A 755 15.02 -24.52 13.45
N ILE A 756 15.89 -25.29 14.13
CA ILE A 756 17.26 -24.86 14.46
C ILE A 756 18.11 -24.72 13.18
N GLN A 757 17.98 -25.66 12.24
CA GLN A 757 18.66 -25.58 10.93
C GLN A 757 18.21 -24.35 10.15
N SER A 758 16.90 -24.08 10.11
CA SER A 758 16.34 -22.90 9.45
C SER A 758 16.83 -21.60 10.11
N PHE A 759 16.96 -21.59 11.44
CA PHE A 759 17.58 -20.49 12.16
C PHE A 759 19.06 -20.30 11.80
N CYS A 760 19.87 -21.37 11.69
CA CYS A 760 21.28 -21.27 11.27
C CYS A 760 21.41 -20.64 9.87
N VAL A 761 20.57 -21.06 8.92
CA VAL A 761 20.52 -20.49 7.56
C VAL A 761 20.14 -19.01 7.60
N PHE A 762 19.19 -18.63 8.45
CA PHE A 762 18.79 -17.24 8.62
C PHE A 762 19.91 -16.40 9.27
N PHE A 763 20.57 -16.92 10.30
CA PHE A 763 21.60 -16.24 11.08
C PHE A 763 22.82 -15.83 10.24
N LYS A 764 23.25 -16.65 9.26
CA LYS A 764 24.38 -16.27 8.38
C LYS A 764 24.05 -15.10 7.44
N ILE A 765 22.77 -14.85 7.15
CA ILE A 765 22.32 -13.72 6.32
C ILE A 765 22.03 -12.51 7.22
N HIS A 766 21.41 -12.75 8.38
CA HIS A 766 20.94 -11.74 9.32
C HIS A 766 21.52 -11.96 10.72
N PRO A 767 22.83 -11.74 10.93
CA PRO A 767 23.43 -11.95 12.23
C PRO A 767 22.83 -11.06 13.32
N GLU A 768 22.25 -9.92 12.96
CA GLU A 768 21.49 -9.04 13.85
C GLU A 768 20.37 -9.75 14.64
N ILE A 769 19.86 -10.89 14.17
CA ILE A 769 18.85 -11.71 14.87
C ILE A 769 19.29 -12.15 16.27
N MET A 770 20.60 -12.26 16.50
CA MET A 770 21.12 -12.68 17.80
C MET A 770 20.81 -11.66 18.91
N ILE A 771 20.60 -10.38 18.58
CA ILE A 771 20.36 -9.31 19.58
C ILE A 771 18.93 -9.40 20.16
N LEU A 772 18.02 -10.12 19.50
CA LEU A 772 16.64 -10.23 19.98
C LEU A 772 16.52 -11.03 21.28
N ASP A 773 17.49 -11.90 21.59
CA ASP A 773 17.47 -12.74 22.79
C ASP A 773 18.88 -12.92 23.38
N PRO A 774 19.10 -12.69 24.70
CA PRO A 774 20.42 -12.80 25.31
C PRO A 774 21.08 -14.18 25.17
N ILE A 775 20.30 -15.26 25.10
CA ILE A 775 20.82 -16.62 24.89
C ILE A 775 21.38 -16.73 23.48
N LEU A 776 20.65 -16.23 22.47
CA LEU A 776 21.11 -16.20 21.09
C LEU A 776 22.35 -15.32 20.96
N GLU A 777 22.33 -14.10 21.54
CA GLU A 777 23.46 -13.17 21.49
C GLU A 777 24.75 -13.85 21.96
N LEU A 778 24.73 -14.46 23.15
CA LEU A 778 25.91 -15.11 23.71
C LEU A 778 26.40 -16.29 22.85
N ARG A 779 25.50 -17.17 22.42
CA ARG A 779 25.86 -18.41 21.72
C ARG A 779 26.29 -18.14 20.28
N CYS A 780 25.52 -17.33 19.55
CA CYS A 780 25.80 -16.98 18.16
C CYS A 780 27.05 -16.12 18.03
N LYS A 781 27.29 -15.16 18.93
CA LYS A 781 28.51 -14.35 18.92
C LYS A 781 29.76 -15.18 19.16
N ASN A 782 29.73 -16.09 20.14
CA ASN A 782 30.85 -16.99 20.40
C ASN A 782 31.12 -17.93 19.21
N PHE A 783 30.06 -18.43 18.57
CA PHE A 783 30.18 -19.21 17.35
C PHE A 783 30.81 -18.39 16.22
N ALA A 784 30.25 -17.24 15.87
CA ALA A 784 30.75 -16.37 14.81
C ALA A 784 32.24 -15.99 14.99
N ASN A 785 32.68 -15.81 16.24
CA ASN A 785 34.08 -15.47 16.55
C ASN A 785 35.04 -16.66 16.59
N SER A 786 34.55 -17.90 16.67
CA SER A 786 35.39 -19.11 16.78
C SER A 786 35.31 -20.03 15.55
N MET A 787 34.35 -19.77 14.66
CA MET A 787 33.99 -20.62 13.55
C MET A 787 35.03 -20.69 12.43
N PHE A 788 35.73 -19.59 12.16
CA PHE A 788 36.78 -19.49 11.14
C PHE A 788 38.16 -19.53 11.82
N PRO A 789 38.72 -20.72 12.13
CA PRO A 789 39.92 -20.86 12.94
C PRO A 789 41.23 -20.60 12.18
N THR A 790 41.21 -20.49 10.85
CA THR A 790 42.43 -20.28 10.06
C THR A 790 42.79 -18.81 10.00
N PHE A 791 44.02 -18.49 10.42
CA PHE A 791 44.59 -17.15 10.33
C PHE A 791 44.53 -16.59 8.89
N ASP A 792 44.59 -17.48 7.90
CA ASP A 792 44.55 -17.12 6.48
C ASP A 792 43.19 -16.56 6.03
N LEU A 793 42.06 -17.15 6.44
CA LEU A 793 40.73 -16.64 6.09
C LEU A 793 40.49 -15.25 6.71
N GLU A 794 40.90 -15.06 7.97
CA GLU A 794 40.76 -13.79 8.68
C GLU A 794 41.63 -12.68 8.07
N ASN A 795 42.86 -13.00 7.64
CA ASN A 795 43.71 -12.04 6.95
C ASN A 795 43.19 -11.71 5.54
N GLN A 796 42.67 -12.70 4.82
CA GLN A 796 42.01 -12.47 3.54
C GLN A 796 40.80 -11.55 3.71
N ALA A 797 39.95 -11.80 4.71
CA ALA A 797 38.81 -10.94 5.02
C ALA A 797 39.24 -9.51 5.36
N LYS A 798 40.28 -9.33 6.19
CA LYS A 798 40.83 -8.00 6.51
C LYS A 798 41.38 -7.26 5.28
N SER A 799 41.95 -7.98 4.31
CA SER A 799 42.35 -7.41 3.02
C SER A 799 41.12 -7.01 2.20
N LEU A 800 40.14 -7.90 2.09
CA LEU A 800 38.91 -7.67 1.33
C LEU A 800 38.12 -6.47 1.88
N ILE A 801 38.03 -6.29 3.19
CA ILE A 801 37.37 -5.11 3.81
C ILE A 801 38.01 -3.79 3.37
N LYS A 802 39.30 -3.77 3.02
CA LYS A 802 39.97 -2.58 2.48
C LYS A 802 39.72 -2.38 0.98
N GLU A 803 39.53 -3.46 0.23
CA GLU A 803 39.34 -3.43 -1.23
C GLU A 803 37.86 -3.25 -1.65
N ILE A 804 36.93 -3.76 -0.85
CA ILE A 804 35.47 -3.70 -1.10
C ILE A 804 34.97 -2.25 -1.26
N PRO A 805 35.37 -1.28 -0.41
CA PRO A 805 34.94 0.11 -0.55
C PRO A 805 35.24 0.72 -1.93
N ASP A 806 36.37 0.38 -2.52
CA ASP A 806 36.82 0.94 -3.79
C ASP A 806 35.98 0.46 -4.99
N THR A 807 35.38 -0.73 -4.89
CA THR A 807 34.60 -1.34 -6.01
C THR A 807 33.10 -1.43 -5.73
N HIS A 808 32.72 -1.63 -4.48
CA HIS A 808 31.35 -1.91 -4.01
C HIS A 808 30.96 -1.11 -2.76
N GLY A 809 31.59 0.06 -2.55
CA GLY A 809 31.42 0.89 -1.34
C GLY A 809 29.96 1.12 -0.92
N ASN A 810 29.08 1.51 -1.86
CA ASN A 810 27.67 1.75 -1.54
C ASN A 810 26.99 0.53 -0.90
N LEU A 811 27.25 -0.69 -1.37
CA LEU A 811 26.63 -1.91 -0.83
C LEU A 811 27.21 -2.27 0.52
N TRP A 812 28.53 -2.12 0.68
CA TRP A 812 29.23 -2.39 1.93
C TRP A 812 28.82 -1.43 3.05
N GLU A 813 28.83 -0.13 2.78
CA GLU A 813 28.39 0.89 3.73
C GLU A 813 26.95 0.65 4.18
N SER A 814 26.09 0.28 3.26
CA SER A 814 24.68 0.02 3.56
C SER A 814 24.49 -1.24 4.39
N PHE A 815 25.26 -2.29 4.13
CA PHE A 815 25.29 -3.50 4.95
C PHE A 815 25.75 -3.19 6.39
N LEU A 816 26.85 -2.46 6.54
CA LEU A 816 27.34 -2.04 7.85
C LEU A 816 26.33 -1.15 8.57
N LYS A 817 25.72 -0.19 7.86
CA LYS A 817 24.70 0.70 8.42
C LYS A 817 23.50 -0.09 8.93
N ARG A 818 23.03 -1.09 8.16
CA ARG A 818 21.97 -2.01 8.59
C ARG A 818 22.36 -2.70 9.89
N MET A 819 23.50 -3.40 9.92
CA MET A 819 23.90 -4.19 11.09
C MET A 819 24.12 -3.33 12.33
N ASN A 820 24.75 -2.17 12.18
CA ASN A 820 25.14 -1.31 13.28
C ASN A 820 23.98 -0.51 13.88
N THR A 821 22.81 -0.54 13.24
CA THR A 821 21.64 0.19 13.72
C THR A 821 20.85 -0.59 14.78
N PHE A 822 21.03 -1.90 14.89
CA PHE A 822 20.31 -2.75 15.86
C PHE A 822 20.80 -2.59 17.31
N SER A 823 21.95 -1.94 17.52
CA SER A 823 22.57 -1.82 18.83
C SER A 823 23.24 -0.46 19.01
N ALA A 824 23.38 -0.04 20.28
CA ALA A 824 24.08 1.22 20.60
C ALA A 824 25.59 1.15 20.35
N GLN A 825 26.16 -0.06 20.40
CA GLN A 825 27.53 -0.35 19.95
C GLN A 825 27.46 -0.98 18.56
N PRO A 826 28.37 -0.66 17.62
CA PRO A 826 28.36 -1.26 16.29
C PRO A 826 28.47 -2.78 16.36
N LEU A 827 27.47 -3.49 15.83
CA LEU A 827 27.46 -4.95 15.78
C LEU A 827 28.60 -5.50 14.93
N SER A 828 29.01 -4.76 13.88
CA SER A 828 30.15 -5.11 13.03
C SER A 828 31.43 -5.34 13.82
N ASP A 829 31.63 -4.58 14.91
CA ASP A 829 32.85 -4.62 15.72
C ASP A 829 32.85 -5.80 16.69
N ALA A 830 31.67 -6.40 16.93
CA ALA A 830 31.49 -7.53 17.81
C ALA A 830 31.74 -8.90 17.12
N LEU A 831 31.92 -8.89 15.79
CA LEU A 831 32.07 -10.05 14.93
C LEU A 831 33.48 -10.10 14.31
N CYS A 832 33.98 -11.30 14.02
CA CYS A 832 35.24 -11.45 13.28
C CYS A 832 35.09 -11.01 11.81
N SER A 833 36.20 -10.58 11.20
CA SER A 833 36.21 -10.04 9.84
C SER A 833 35.73 -11.09 8.82
N SER A 834 36.11 -12.35 9.03
CA SER A 834 35.72 -13.47 8.18
C SER A 834 34.20 -13.64 8.14
N PHE A 835 33.56 -13.68 9.31
CA PHE A 835 32.11 -13.86 9.40
C PHE A 835 31.36 -12.64 8.85
N LEU A 836 31.91 -11.44 9.03
CA LEU A 836 31.35 -10.21 8.48
C LEU A 836 31.35 -10.22 6.94
N VAL A 837 32.49 -10.54 6.31
CA VAL A 837 32.60 -10.63 4.83
C VAL A 837 31.76 -11.78 4.29
N PHE A 838 31.73 -12.92 4.97
CA PHE A 838 30.88 -14.06 4.61
C PHE A 838 29.39 -13.66 4.62
N SER A 839 28.92 -13.03 5.70
CA SER A 839 27.54 -12.56 5.81
C SER A 839 27.19 -11.52 4.75
N PHE A 840 28.13 -10.60 4.44
CA PHE A 840 27.98 -9.64 3.34
C PHE A 840 27.77 -10.35 2.00
N LEU A 841 28.57 -11.35 1.67
CA LEU A 841 28.46 -12.08 0.40
C LEU A 841 27.20 -12.95 0.32
N GLU A 842 26.69 -13.44 1.45
CA GLU A 842 25.38 -14.11 1.51
C GLU A 842 24.22 -13.14 1.26
N ASN A 843 24.38 -11.84 1.56
CA ASN A 843 23.39 -10.80 1.26
C ASN A 843 23.46 -10.28 -0.18
N TYR A 844 24.61 -10.40 -0.84
CA TYR A 844 24.85 -9.89 -2.20
C TYR A 844 25.52 -10.94 -3.12
N PRO A 845 24.86 -12.08 -3.37
CA PRO A 845 25.42 -13.16 -4.19
C PRO A 845 25.72 -12.73 -5.64
N GLU A 846 25.06 -11.70 -6.14
CA GLU A 846 25.30 -11.11 -7.46
C GLU A 846 26.72 -10.55 -7.64
N LEU A 847 27.40 -10.18 -6.54
CA LEU A 847 28.80 -9.72 -6.58
C LEU A 847 29.74 -10.82 -7.07
N LEU A 848 29.33 -12.08 -6.94
CA LEU A 848 30.10 -13.24 -7.38
C LEU A 848 29.92 -13.53 -8.88
N GLN A 849 29.04 -12.83 -9.60
CA GLN A 849 28.71 -13.18 -11.00
C GLN A 849 29.51 -12.40 -12.06
N LYS A 850 30.05 -11.21 -11.73
CA LYS A 850 30.77 -10.34 -12.70
C LYS A 850 32.28 -10.54 -12.61
N SER A 851 32.95 -10.91 -13.69
CA SER A 851 34.41 -11.13 -13.70
C SER A 851 35.20 -9.84 -13.45
N SER A 852 35.85 -9.74 -12.29
CA SER A 852 36.80 -8.69 -11.94
C SER A 852 37.91 -9.26 -11.02
N PRO A 853 39.06 -8.58 -10.88
CA PRO A 853 40.13 -9.04 -9.97
C PRO A 853 39.65 -9.23 -8.53
N ILE A 854 38.81 -8.33 -8.02
CA ILE A 854 38.22 -8.44 -6.68
C ILE A 854 37.18 -9.56 -6.63
N THR A 855 36.37 -9.76 -7.68
CA THR A 855 35.37 -10.84 -7.73
C THR A 855 36.01 -12.22 -7.60
N ASN A 856 37.15 -12.47 -8.25
CA ASN A 856 37.85 -13.75 -8.13
C ASN A 856 38.32 -14.00 -6.68
N LYS A 857 38.79 -12.96 -5.99
CA LYS A 857 39.14 -13.04 -4.56
C LYS A 857 37.90 -13.31 -3.70
N LEU A 858 36.78 -12.63 -3.96
CA LEU A 858 35.50 -12.84 -3.26
C LEU A 858 34.94 -14.25 -3.48
N GLN A 859 35.01 -14.79 -4.70
CA GLN A 859 34.60 -16.16 -5.02
C GLN A 859 35.45 -17.20 -4.28
N CYS A 860 36.77 -17.02 -4.28
CA CYS A 860 37.70 -17.91 -3.58
C CYS A 860 37.46 -17.90 -2.07
N PHE A 861 37.31 -16.71 -1.50
CA PHE A 861 36.96 -16.51 -0.11
C PHE A 861 35.62 -17.18 0.22
N GLN A 862 34.56 -16.88 -0.56
CA GLN A 862 33.21 -17.38 -0.30
C GLN A 862 33.13 -18.90 -0.35
N LYS A 863 33.80 -19.53 -1.33
CA LYS A 863 33.83 -20.99 -1.43
C LYS A 863 34.40 -21.61 -0.16
N THR A 864 35.56 -21.13 0.28
CA THR A 864 36.24 -21.64 1.48
C THR A 864 35.44 -21.37 2.75
N ALA A 865 34.84 -20.19 2.86
CA ALA A 865 34.01 -19.80 4.00
C ALA A 865 32.71 -20.62 4.07
N LEU A 866 32.06 -20.90 2.94
CA LEU A 866 30.84 -21.70 2.87
C LEU A 866 31.10 -23.17 3.22
N GLU A 867 32.19 -23.76 2.70
CA GLU A 867 32.61 -25.13 3.06
C GLU A 867 32.86 -25.23 4.58
N THR A 868 33.60 -24.28 5.14
CA THR A 868 33.82 -24.20 6.60
C THR A 868 32.50 -24.04 7.36
N PHE A 869 31.52 -23.31 6.80
CA PHE A 869 30.23 -23.11 7.44
C PHE A 869 29.43 -24.39 7.55
N LEU A 870 29.31 -25.13 6.45
CA LEU A 870 28.56 -26.38 6.42
C LEU A 870 29.18 -27.43 7.35
N GLU A 871 30.52 -27.46 7.47
CA GLU A 871 31.21 -28.36 8.41
C GLU A 871 30.92 -28.04 9.88
N LYS A 872 30.76 -26.75 10.22
CA LYS A 872 30.58 -26.28 11.61
C LYS A 872 29.12 -26.06 12.00
N GLU A 873 28.18 -26.09 11.06
CA GLU A 873 26.76 -25.86 11.31
C GLU A 873 26.20 -26.83 12.36
N GLU A 874 26.56 -28.11 12.30
CA GLU A 874 26.17 -29.13 13.30
C GLU A 874 26.64 -28.78 14.72
N GLN A 875 27.77 -28.07 14.86
CA GLN A 875 28.25 -27.59 16.15
C GLN A 875 27.31 -26.50 16.70
N LEU A 876 26.88 -25.55 15.86
CA LEU A 876 25.92 -24.52 16.26
C LEU A 876 24.57 -25.14 16.64
N ILE A 877 24.08 -26.08 15.85
CA ILE A 877 22.84 -26.82 16.14
C ILE A 877 22.93 -27.52 17.50
N ARG A 878 24.06 -28.19 17.78
CA ARG A 878 24.29 -28.88 19.06
C ARG A 878 24.34 -27.91 20.25
N ILE A 879 24.91 -26.71 20.07
CA ILE A 879 24.97 -25.67 21.11
C ILE A 879 23.57 -25.08 21.39
N LEU A 880 22.75 -24.89 20.36
CA LEU A 880 21.42 -24.28 20.48
C LEU A 880 20.36 -25.26 20.96
N ARG A 881 20.41 -26.54 20.56
CA ARG A 881 19.40 -27.56 20.88
C ARG A 881 18.88 -27.57 22.33
N PRO A 882 19.71 -27.51 23.38
CA PRO A 882 19.22 -27.54 24.75
C PRO A 882 18.52 -26.25 25.22
N VAL A 883 18.72 -25.11 24.53
CA VAL A 883 18.29 -23.78 25.01
C VAL A 883 17.37 -23.05 24.01
N PHE A 884 17.26 -23.54 22.77
CA PHE A 884 16.47 -22.90 21.72
C PHE A 884 14.97 -22.84 22.09
N GLY A 885 14.49 -23.73 22.96
CA GLY A 885 13.18 -23.64 23.64
C GLY A 885 12.82 -22.25 24.13
N LEU A 886 13.72 -21.65 24.90
CA LEU A 886 13.51 -20.36 25.55
C LEU A 886 13.59 -19.21 24.54
N ALA A 887 14.59 -19.27 23.64
CA ALA A 887 14.75 -18.26 22.61
C ALA A 887 13.61 -18.28 21.57
N ALA A 888 13.07 -19.46 21.25
CA ALA A 888 11.97 -19.63 20.31
C ALA A 888 10.69 -18.94 20.78
N GLU A 889 10.41 -18.94 22.09
CA GLU A 889 9.30 -18.18 22.67
C GLU A 889 9.50 -16.67 22.47
N THR A 890 10.71 -16.16 22.74
CA THR A 890 11.07 -14.75 22.47
C THR A 890 10.89 -14.40 21.00
N LEU A 891 11.36 -15.25 20.07
CA LEU A 891 11.25 -15.02 18.63
C LEU A 891 9.78 -15.03 18.15
N ASN A 892 8.97 -15.98 18.62
CA ASN A 892 7.55 -16.05 18.26
C ASN A 892 6.77 -14.83 18.76
N ASN A 893 7.01 -14.43 20.01
CA ASN A 893 6.44 -13.23 20.60
C ASN A 893 6.87 -11.98 19.81
N TYR A 894 8.15 -11.88 19.49
CA TYR A 894 8.69 -10.79 18.68
C TYR A 894 7.98 -10.66 17.33
N SER A 895 7.71 -11.76 16.61
CA SER A 895 7.00 -11.68 15.32
C SER A 895 5.59 -11.11 15.45
N ILE A 896 4.86 -11.45 16.52
CA ILE A 896 3.52 -10.91 16.80
C ILE A 896 3.62 -9.40 17.07
N PHE A 897 4.59 -9.00 17.89
CA PHE A 897 4.79 -7.61 18.31
C PHE A 897 5.35 -6.72 17.21
N ARG A 898 6.24 -7.25 16.37
CA ARG A 898 6.68 -6.61 15.13
C ARG A 898 5.49 -6.20 14.29
N ARG A 899 4.52 -7.11 14.08
CA ARG A 899 3.32 -6.82 13.30
C ARG A 899 2.44 -5.76 13.98
N GLN A 900 2.30 -5.79 15.30
CA GLN A 900 1.60 -4.73 16.05
C GLN A 900 2.27 -3.36 15.89
N MET A 901 3.60 -3.29 15.96
CA MET A 901 4.38 -2.06 15.74
C MET A 901 4.21 -1.53 14.32
N ILE A 902 4.32 -2.40 13.30
CA ILE A 902 4.11 -2.02 11.90
C ILE A 902 2.72 -1.43 11.70
N ASN A 903 1.68 -2.13 12.18
CA ASN A 903 0.30 -1.67 12.07
C ASN A 903 0.09 -0.32 12.77
N HIS A 904 0.74 -0.11 13.92
CA HIS A 904 0.64 1.15 14.66
C HIS A 904 1.35 2.30 13.93
N LEU A 905 2.57 2.09 13.44
CA LEU A 905 3.37 3.09 12.71
C LEU A 905 2.74 3.45 11.34
N LEU A 906 2.02 2.51 10.72
CA LEU A 906 1.40 2.72 9.41
C LEU A 906 -0.07 3.16 9.48
N ARG A 907 -0.63 3.26 10.69
CA ARG A 907 -2.02 3.65 10.89
C ARG A 907 -2.29 5.05 10.33
N LYS A 908 -3.33 5.18 9.51
CA LYS A 908 -3.86 6.48 9.07
C LYS A 908 -4.34 7.25 10.30
N SER A 909 -3.89 8.50 10.44
CA SER A 909 -4.19 9.32 11.61
C SER A 909 -5.43 10.18 11.35
N ASP A 910 -6.43 10.05 12.21
CA ASP A 910 -7.65 10.87 12.12
C ASP A 910 -7.33 12.32 12.51
N SER A 911 -7.54 13.26 11.59
CA SER A 911 -7.18 14.67 11.72
C SER A 911 -7.86 15.38 12.91
N THR A 912 -8.99 14.86 13.39
CA THR A 912 -9.78 15.45 14.48
C THR A 912 -9.33 15.05 15.89
N THR A 913 -8.64 13.92 16.06
CA THR A 913 -8.27 13.36 17.38
C THR A 913 -6.76 13.20 17.56
N ALA A 914 -5.97 13.14 16.48
CA ALA A 914 -4.54 12.81 16.52
C ALA A 914 -3.58 14.01 16.33
N VAL A 915 -3.97 15.23 16.74
CA VAL A 915 -3.26 16.52 16.50
C VAL A 915 -1.73 16.52 16.75
N PHE A 916 -1.20 15.54 17.49
CA PHE A 916 0.23 15.38 17.78
C PHE A 916 0.80 13.96 17.63
N CYS A 917 0.00 12.96 17.22
CA CYS A 917 0.41 11.56 17.05
C CYS A 917 0.25 11.12 15.59
N HIS A 918 0.83 11.90 14.67
CA HIS A 918 1.00 11.48 13.29
C HIS A 918 2.31 10.70 13.18
N SER A 919 2.31 9.53 12.56
CA SER A 919 3.56 8.80 12.31
C SER A 919 4.16 9.24 10.98
N ALA A 920 5.32 9.89 11.01
CA ALA A 920 6.06 10.20 9.79
C ALA A 920 6.63 8.94 9.13
N PHE A 921 6.67 7.79 9.83
CA PHE A 921 7.02 6.50 9.23
C PHE A 921 6.08 6.13 8.08
N ARG A 922 4.76 6.34 8.26
CA ARG A 922 3.77 6.17 7.18
C ARG A 922 4.06 7.08 5.99
N GLU A 923 4.32 8.36 6.25
CA GLU A 923 4.60 9.37 5.21
C GLU A 923 5.87 9.02 4.42
N ASN A 924 6.93 8.57 5.10
CA ASN A 924 8.16 8.13 4.46
C ASN A 924 7.95 6.90 3.57
N LEU A 925 7.14 5.92 4.02
CA LEU A 925 6.83 4.75 3.20
C LEU A 925 6.02 5.12 1.96
N ILE A 926 5.04 6.01 2.09
CA ILE A 926 4.25 6.49 0.94
C ILE A 926 5.14 7.26 -0.03
N SER A 927 6.02 8.13 0.48
CA SER A 927 7.01 8.85 -0.34
C SER A 927 7.93 7.89 -1.09
N TYR A 928 8.41 6.84 -0.41
CA TYR A 928 9.20 5.77 -1.03
C TYR A 928 8.41 5.07 -2.14
N LEU A 929 7.16 4.67 -1.89
CA LEU A 929 6.31 4.05 -2.90
C LEU A 929 6.10 4.98 -4.10
N LEU A 930 5.82 6.26 -3.88
CA LEU A 930 5.68 7.25 -4.95
C LEU A 930 6.97 7.47 -5.75
N SER A 931 8.14 7.16 -5.19
CA SER A 931 9.41 7.19 -5.92
C SER A 931 9.58 6.01 -6.89
N LEU A 932 8.83 4.91 -6.70
CA LEU A 932 8.86 3.75 -7.57
C LEU A 932 8.11 4.03 -8.88
N HIS A 933 8.54 3.37 -9.96
CA HIS A 933 7.81 3.38 -11.24
C HIS A 933 6.44 2.70 -11.09
N SER A 934 5.43 3.19 -11.83
CA SER A 934 4.05 2.69 -11.79
C SER A 934 3.96 1.18 -12.04
N SER A 935 4.80 0.63 -12.92
CA SER A 935 4.88 -0.81 -13.16
C SER A 935 5.31 -1.62 -11.91
N ASN A 936 6.21 -1.06 -11.10
CA ASN A 936 6.66 -1.72 -9.86
C ASN A 936 5.57 -1.64 -8.80
N LEU A 937 4.90 -0.48 -8.68
CA LEU A 937 3.77 -0.31 -7.77
C LEU A 937 2.61 -1.23 -8.12
N ALA A 938 2.29 -1.31 -9.41
CA ALA A 938 1.30 -2.24 -9.90
C ALA A 938 1.70 -3.67 -9.48
N SER A 939 2.95 -4.09 -9.74
CA SER A 939 3.44 -5.43 -9.39
C SER A 939 3.37 -5.72 -7.89
N ILE A 940 3.71 -4.74 -7.06
CA ILE A 940 3.57 -4.83 -5.60
C ILE A 940 2.10 -5.04 -5.25
N LEU A 941 1.20 -4.21 -5.78
CA LEU A 941 -0.23 -4.28 -5.52
C LEU A 941 -0.79 -5.68 -5.82
N ASP A 942 -0.49 -6.28 -6.98
CA ASP A 942 -0.92 -7.64 -7.32
C ASP A 942 -0.49 -8.72 -6.33
N LEU A 943 0.65 -8.50 -5.68
CA LEU A 943 1.26 -9.49 -4.80
C LEU A 943 0.76 -9.36 -3.35
N VAL A 944 0.24 -8.20 -2.98
CA VAL A 944 -0.30 -7.94 -1.64
C VAL A 944 -1.83 -7.90 -1.61
N GLN A 945 -2.46 -7.68 -2.76
CA GLN A 945 -3.90 -7.60 -2.89
C GLN A 945 -4.50 -8.99 -3.14
N ASP A 946 -5.13 -9.54 -2.10
CA ASP A 946 -5.83 -10.83 -2.18
C ASP A 946 -7.31 -10.70 -2.56
N GLN A 947 -7.89 -9.50 -2.45
CA GLN A 947 -9.31 -9.22 -2.70
C GLN A 947 -9.54 -8.47 -4.01
N ALA A 948 -10.67 -8.70 -4.66
CA ALA A 948 -11.06 -7.93 -5.84
C ALA A 948 -11.42 -6.50 -5.44
N GLU A 949 -10.75 -5.52 -6.03
CA GLU A 949 -11.07 -4.10 -5.88
C GLU A 949 -12.10 -3.66 -6.93
N SER A 950 -12.71 -2.49 -6.73
CA SER A 950 -13.70 -1.94 -7.66
C SER A 950 -13.16 -1.81 -9.10
N SER A 951 -11.85 -1.55 -9.22
CA SER A 951 -11.13 -1.48 -10.49
C SER A 951 -11.05 -2.83 -11.20
N ASP A 952 -10.92 -3.94 -10.46
CA ASP A 952 -10.94 -5.31 -11.01
C ASP A 952 -12.35 -5.66 -11.52
N VAL A 953 -13.39 -5.29 -10.77
CA VAL A 953 -14.78 -5.53 -11.17
C VAL A 953 -15.14 -4.73 -12.42
N ALA A 954 -14.78 -3.44 -12.45
CA ALA A 954 -15.01 -2.56 -13.59
C ALA A 954 -14.20 -2.99 -14.83
N SER A 955 -12.96 -3.47 -14.65
CA SER A 955 -12.12 -3.89 -15.78
C SER A 955 -12.75 -5.08 -16.52
N MET A 956 -13.40 -6.00 -15.78
CA MET A 956 -14.09 -7.16 -16.36
C MET A 956 -15.28 -6.78 -17.25
N ALA A 957 -15.82 -5.56 -17.17
CA ALA A 957 -16.82 -5.05 -18.12
C ALA A 957 -16.22 -4.78 -19.52
N THR A 958 -14.91 -4.57 -19.59
CA THR A 958 -14.18 -4.21 -20.82
C THR A 958 -13.39 -5.37 -21.42
N VAL A 959 -13.30 -6.50 -20.70
CA VAL A 959 -12.61 -7.70 -21.17
C VAL A 959 -13.47 -8.40 -22.22
N PRO A 960 -12.89 -8.87 -23.35
CA PRO A 960 -13.63 -9.62 -24.37
C PRO A 960 -13.83 -11.09 -23.94
N LEU A 961 -14.47 -11.32 -22.80
CA LEU A 961 -15.09 -12.59 -22.40
C LEU A 961 -16.62 -12.46 -22.61
N GLN A 962 -17.41 -13.18 -21.82
CA GLN A 962 -18.87 -13.03 -21.80
C GLN A 962 -19.30 -11.72 -21.12
N GLN A 963 -20.36 -11.10 -21.64
CA GLN A 963 -20.89 -9.83 -21.14
C GLN A 963 -21.42 -9.96 -19.70
N LEU A 964 -21.02 -9.03 -18.84
CA LEU A 964 -21.29 -9.03 -17.41
C LEU A 964 -22.33 -7.97 -17.03
N ALA A 965 -23.32 -8.36 -16.22
CA ALA A 965 -24.21 -7.47 -15.47
C ALA A 965 -24.01 -7.67 -13.96
N VAL A 966 -24.03 -6.57 -13.20
CA VAL A 966 -23.89 -6.58 -11.73
C VAL A 966 -25.14 -5.94 -11.12
N CYS A 967 -25.75 -6.64 -10.16
CA CYS A 967 -26.91 -6.22 -9.39
C CYS A 967 -26.49 -5.83 -7.97
N GLU A 968 -26.82 -4.63 -7.51
CA GLU A 968 -26.54 -4.17 -6.15
C GLU A 968 -27.73 -4.47 -5.22
N ALA A 969 -27.47 -5.14 -4.09
CA ALA A 969 -28.50 -5.43 -3.09
C ALA A 969 -29.00 -4.15 -2.41
N MET A 970 -30.26 -3.79 -2.62
CA MET A 970 -30.80 -2.48 -2.24
C MET A 970 -31.03 -2.29 -0.72
N PHE A 971 -30.87 -3.33 0.09
CA PHE A 971 -31.02 -3.26 1.55
C PHE A 971 -29.70 -3.07 2.31
N ASP A 972 -28.56 -3.06 1.60
CA ASP A 972 -27.24 -3.31 2.19
C ASP A 972 -26.23 -2.17 2.00
N SER A 973 -26.57 -1.06 1.32
CA SER A 973 -25.65 0.09 1.19
C SER A 973 -25.98 1.21 2.16
N GLU A 974 -25.02 1.60 3.00
CA GLU A 974 -25.17 2.79 3.86
C GLU A 974 -25.29 4.08 3.02
N ASN A 975 -24.88 4.02 1.75
CA ASN A 975 -24.90 5.08 0.75
C ASN A 975 -26.12 5.09 -0.21
N THR A 976 -27.11 4.19 -0.09
CA THR A 976 -28.20 4.11 -1.10
C THR A 976 -29.11 5.34 -1.15
N TYR A 977 -29.07 6.24 -0.17
CA TYR A 977 -30.01 7.36 -0.07
C TYR A 977 -30.08 8.23 -1.33
N ASN A 978 -28.96 8.45 -2.03
CA ASN A 978 -28.91 9.34 -3.19
C ASN A 978 -29.24 8.66 -4.54
N ASN A 979 -29.08 7.33 -4.67
CA ASN A 979 -29.20 6.59 -5.94
C ASN A 979 -30.26 5.48 -5.93
N ILE A 980 -30.98 5.24 -4.82
CA ILE A 980 -31.92 4.11 -4.74
C ILE A 980 -33.05 4.19 -5.77
N GLN A 981 -33.41 5.39 -6.22
CA GLN A 981 -34.48 5.59 -7.19
C GLN A 981 -34.07 5.16 -8.60
N SER A 982 -32.82 5.44 -9.02
CA SER A 982 -32.32 4.99 -10.31
C SER A 982 -32.08 3.48 -10.31
N LEU A 983 -31.52 2.93 -9.21
CA LEU A 983 -31.37 1.48 -9.02
C LEU A 983 -32.73 0.76 -9.00
N ALA A 984 -33.76 1.33 -8.39
CA ALA A 984 -35.10 0.73 -8.37
C ALA A 984 -35.67 0.51 -9.78
N VAL A 985 -35.41 1.42 -10.72
CA VAL A 985 -35.91 1.34 -12.11
C VAL A 985 -35.27 0.17 -12.85
N SER A 986 -34.02 -0.18 -12.53
CA SER A 986 -33.29 -1.30 -13.10
C SER A 986 -33.28 -2.55 -12.22
N HIS A 987 -34.14 -2.63 -11.20
CA HIS A 987 -34.18 -3.73 -10.22
C HIS A 987 -32.81 -4.00 -9.54
N GLY A 988 -32.01 -2.94 -9.39
CA GLY A 988 -30.67 -2.95 -8.80
C GLY A 988 -29.53 -3.22 -9.79
N PHE A 989 -29.79 -3.49 -11.07
CA PHE A 989 -28.72 -3.65 -12.06
C PHE A 989 -28.05 -2.31 -12.38
N LEU A 990 -26.72 -2.31 -12.33
CA LEU A 990 -25.88 -1.15 -12.54
C LEU A 990 -25.74 -0.80 -14.02
N HIS A 991 -25.96 0.47 -14.37
CA HIS A 991 -25.81 0.97 -15.75
C HIS A 991 -24.35 1.09 -16.23
N SER A 992 -23.38 0.97 -15.33
CA SER A 992 -21.94 0.97 -15.66
C SER A 992 -21.46 -0.35 -16.28
N PHE A 993 -22.33 -1.36 -16.34
CA PHE A 993 -22.08 -2.69 -16.91
C PHE A 993 -23.03 -2.95 -18.08
N SER A 994 -22.95 -4.15 -18.67
CA SER A 994 -23.89 -4.54 -19.74
C SER A 994 -25.31 -4.53 -19.20
N SER A 995 -26.27 -4.15 -20.04
CA SER A 995 -27.69 -4.24 -19.67
C SER A 995 -28.08 -5.70 -19.42
N GLU A 996 -29.11 -5.92 -18.61
CA GLU A 996 -29.63 -7.27 -18.29
C GLU A 996 -29.95 -8.08 -19.57
N ALA A 997 -30.42 -7.41 -20.62
CA ALA A 997 -30.78 -8.04 -21.89
C ALA A 997 -29.58 -8.49 -22.72
N GLU A 998 -28.44 -7.80 -22.60
CA GLU A 998 -27.22 -8.06 -23.35
C GLU A 998 -26.33 -9.06 -22.60
N ALA A 999 -26.34 -9.01 -21.27
CA ALA A 999 -25.50 -9.82 -20.41
C ALA A 999 -25.72 -11.34 -20.55
N ARG A 1000 -24.65 -12.07 -20.20
CA ARG A 1000 -24.60 -13.53 -20.12
C ARG A 1000 -24.18 -14.01 -18.73
N ILE A 1001 -23.38 -13.20 -18.03
CA ILE A 1001 -22.99 -13.41 -16.64
C ILE A 1001 -23.75 -12.40 -15.78
N PHE A 1002 -24.38 -12.87 -14.71
CA PHE A 1002 -25.12 -12.04 -13.77
C PHE A 1002 -24.55 -12.25 -12.36
N LEU A 1003 -24.12 -11.17 -11.73
CA LEU A 1003 -23.59 -11.16 -10.37
C LEU A 1003 -24.48 -10.32 -9.46
N ILE A 1004 -24.51 -10.66 -8.17
CA ILE A 1004 -25.14 -9.84 -7.14
C ILE A 1004 -24.11 -9.42 -6.10
N HIS A 1005 -24.10 -8.14 -5.74
CA HIS A 1005 -23.20 -7.54 -4.77
C HIS A 1005 -23.96 -7.20 -3.48
N PHE A 1006 -23.40 -7.66 -2.36
CA PHE A 1006 -23.75 -7.33 -0.97
C PHE A 1006 -22.62 -6.48 -0.36
N SER A 1007 -22.77 -5.87 0.83
CA SER A 1007 -21.83 -4.84 1.36
C SER A 1007 -20.34 -5.21 1.28
N ASN A 1008 -19.99 -6.51 1.29
CA ASN A 1008 -18.63 -6.99 1.08
C ASN A 1008 -18.57 -8.38 0.42
N HIS A 1009 -19.60 -8.79 -0.32
CA HIS A 1009 -19.68 -10.15 -0.86
C HIS A 1009 -20.28 -10.16 -2.27
N TYR A 1010 -19.82 -11.09 -3.10
CA TYR A 1010 -20.40 -11.34 -4.41
C TYR A 1010 -21.00 -12.74 -4.47
N GLY A 1011 -22.23 -12.83 -4.97
CA GLY A 1011 -22.85 -14.07 -5.40
C GLY A 1011 -23.06 -14.10 -6.92
N CYS A 1012 -23.44 -15.26 -7.44
CA CYS A 1012 -23.80 -15.44 -8.84
C CYS A 1012 -25.33 -15.63 -8.99
N LEU A 1013 -25.93 -14.97 -9.98
CA LEU A 1013 -27.32 -15.14 -10.37
C LEU A 1013 -27.38 -16.00 -11.65
N LEU A 1014 -28.17 -17.06 -11.61
CA LEU A 1014 -28.38 -17.96 -12.75
C LEU A 1014 -29.80 -17.81 -13.30
N PRO A 1015 -29.99 -17.46 -14.59
CA PRO A 1015 -31.32 -17.22 -15.15
C PRO A 1015 -32.21 -18.45 -15.12
N ILE A 1016 -33.47 -18.29 -14.70
CA ILE A 1016 -34.47 -19.36 -14.72
C ILE A 1016 -34.86 -19.67 -16.18
N PRO A 1017 -34.90 -20.94 -16.61
CA PRO A 1017 -35.33 -21.32 -17.96
C PRO A 1017 -36.79 -20.92 -18.24
N LYS A 1018 -37.04 -20.24 -19.36
CA LYS A 1018 -38.38 -19.69 -19.73
C LYS A 1018 -39.47 -20.75 -19.96
N THR A 1019 -39.13 -22.04 -20.07
CA THR A 1019 -40.08 -23.16 -20.17
C THR A 1019 -40.82 -23.44 -18.86
N SER A 1020 -40.41 -22.83 -17.74
CA SER A 1020 -40.94 -23.11 -16.39
C SER A 1020 -42.19 -22.30 -16.01
N GLN A 1021 -42.63 -21.33 -16.83
CA GLN A 1021 -43.76 -20.43 -16.48
C GLN A 1021 -45.14 -20.95 -16.93
N THR A 1022 -45.22 -22.10 -17.60
CA THR A 1022 -46.49 -22.64 -18.16
C THR A 1022 -47.11 -23.84 -17.43
N GLU A 1023 -46.49 -24.37 -16.38
CA GLU A 1023 -47.10 -25.44 -15.58
C GLU A 1023 -47.74 -24.88 -14.30
N ALA A 1024 -48.88 -24.22 -14.48
CA ALA A 1024 -49.85 -24.10 -13.40
C ALA A 1024 -50.42 -25.50 -13.08
N PRO A 1025 -50.60 -25.89 -11.81
CA PRO A 1025 -51.13 -27.20 -11.47
C PRO A 1025 -52.57 -27.29 -11.95
N ASN A 1026 -52.80 -28.15 -12.94
CA ASN A 1026 -54.14 -28.56 -13.34
C ASN A 1026 -54.77 -29.31 -12.17
N ASN A 1027 -55.61 -28.62 -11.39
CA ASN A 1027 -56.53 -29.24 -10.43
C ASN A 1027 -57.43 -30.21 -11.19
N LYS A 1028 -57.08 -31.50 -11.19
CA LYS A 1028 -58.04 -32.57 -11.47
C LYS A 1028 -58.91 -32.73 -10.24
N THR A 1029 -60.10 -32.16 -10.31
CA THR A 1029 -61.27 -32.56 -9.54
C THR A 1029 -61.50 -34.05 -9.73
N GLN A 1030 -61.22 -34.85 -8.70
CA GLN A 1030 -61.84 -36.15 -8.50
C GLN A 1030 -62.98 -35.95 -7.51
N ASP A 1031 -64.21 -36.06 -8.03
CA ASP A 1031 -65.41 -36.28 -7.23
C ASP A 1031 -65.51 -37.78 -6.83
N PRO A 1032 -66.36 -38.14 -5.85
CA PRO A 1032 -65.96 -38.98 -4.72
C PRO A 1032 -66.51 -40.42 -4.72
N ASN A 1033 -65.89 -41.25 -3.87
CA ASN A 1033 -66.34 -42.53 -3.28
C ASN A 1033 -66.58 -43.74 -4.21
N PRO A 1034 -66.43 -44.99 -3.70
CA PRO A 1034 -65.57 -45.54 -2.65
C PRO A 1034 -64.40 -46.39 -3.17
#